data_AF-A0A7M7QVL0-F1
#
_entry.id   AF-A0A7M7QVL0-F1
#
_cell.length_a   1.000
_cell.length_b   1.000
_cell.length_c   1.000
_cell.angle_alpha   90.00
_cell.angle_beta   90.00
_cell.angle_gamma   90.00
#
_symmetry.space_group_name_H-M   'P 1'
#
loop_
_entity.id
_entity.type
_entity.pdbx_description
1 polymer ?
#
loop_
_entity_poly.entity_id
_entity_poly.type
_entity_poly.pdbx_seq_one_letter_code
_entity_poly.pdbx_strand_id
1 'polypeptide(L)'
;MTKSSSSSRCCARFTIGTAPSYGSSTRRGTTSAFTGSTIRARRSATGFWVVEPTSISIPSSRILGFSSTRRPKIAGELKARTPTAILRRAIPTLEARRRKNSRIMSSQRRWLLAWLAWLTALQVGRAELYTALVDMEELLETEAVLIDTLHGFISAQEQRLATLRRNVEDYAREHEEASRNIQQYLSNPINAYLLVKRLTTDWRRVEELITEDVGKAFVANITSSRSDLKFPTEEDLNGAAVALMRLQDTYKLETAQVARGVLNGVQYSTGLSAGDCFELGRQSYNNGDYYHTVLWMQEAMDRLQEESSNRTTISKPDILEYLAFSTYMQGNVVRALSMTNELLELVPTHQRALGNRAYYQEEIQKRTNESRRKRGEDGSEDTPAADQIKSVSEMTERERYEMLCRGEIKMPLSIQKELRCRYVDRGIPFLKIAPFKEEEAYLDPRIVIYHDVIYDDEIETIKRMAQPRFKRATVQNYKTGELEIANYRISKSAWLQEHEHKHVRAVSQRVEHMTSMSIETAEELQVVNYGIGGHYEPHFDFARREEKNAFKSLGTGNRIATVLYYMSDVEQGGGTVFTKINISLWPKKGSAAFWYNLKPNGEGDYKTRHAACPVLTGSKWVANKWLHERGQEFHRPCTLENQPADVDDGRY
;
A
#
# COMPACT_ATOMS: atom_id res chain seq x y z
N MET A 1 -44.87 -13.92 45.72
CA MET A 1 -44.27 -12.60 45.97
C MET A 1 -43.57 -12.13 44.71
N THR A 2 -44.21 -11.18 44.02
CA THR A 2 -43.72 -10.50 42.83
C THR A 2 -42.65 -9.47 43.21
N LYS A 3 -41.52 -9.45 42.50
CA LYS A 3 -40.69 -8.23 42.37
C LYS A 3 -40.17 -8.12 40.94
N SER A 4 -40.67 -7.09 40.27
CA SER A 4 -40.25 -6.58 38.98
C SER A 4 -39.06 -5.64 39.12
N SER A 5 -38.17 -5.72 38.12
CA SER A 5 -37.45 -4.62 37.45
C SER A 5 -36.68 -3.57 38.27
N SER A 6 -35.37 -3.50 38.02
CA SER A 6 -34.76 -2.23 37.61
C SER A 6 -33.72 -2.49 36.51
N SER A 7 -33.95 -1.87 35.36
CA SER A 7 -33.09 -1.87 34.20
C SER A 7 -31.94 -0.88 34.43
N SER A 8 -30.71 -1.37 34.31
CA SER A 8 -29.52 -0.52 34.34
C SER A 8 -29.39 0.18 32.98
N ARG A 9 -29.71 1.48 32.96
CA ARG A 9 -29.35 2.40 31.87
C ARG A 9 -27.94 2.92 32.11
N CYS A 10 -27.04 2.64 31.18
CA CYS A 10 -26.05 3.55 30.58
C CYS A 10 -25.07 2.71 29.76
N CYS A 11 -24.98 2.95 28.44
CA CYS A 11 -23.79 2.67 27.67
C CYS A 11 -22.68 3.64 28.12
N ALA A 12 -22.18 3.46 29.33
CA ALA A 12 -20.84 3.93 29.64
C ALA A 12 -19.93 2.99 28.84
N ARG A 13 -19.23 3.51 27.82
CA ARG A 13 -18.08 2.82 27.25
C ARG A 13 -17.28 2.24 28.41
N PHE A 14 -16.90 0.96 28.31
CA PHE A 14 -15.96 0.35 29.24
C PHE A 14 -14.58 1.03 29.06
N THR A 15 -14.44 2.26 29.53
CA THR A 15 -13.18 2.98 29.69
C THR A 15 -12.72 2.73 31.11
N ILE A 16 -11.67 1.92 31.26
CA ILE A 16 -10.89 1.88 32.49
C ILE A 16 -10.18 3.24 32.58
N GLY A 17 -10.60 4.06 33.53
CA GLY A 17 -9.94 5.33 33.83
C GLY A 17 -8.55 5.06 34.40
N THR A 18 -7.52 5.44 33.67
CA THR A 18 -6.18 5.63 34.24
C THR A 18 -6.20 6.91 35.08
N ALA A 19 -6.18 6.76 36.40
CA ALA A 19 -5.96 7.86 37.32
C ALA A 19 -4.47 8.25 37.36
N PRO A 20 -4.14 9.52 37.62
CA PRO A 20 -2.78 10.05 37.53
C PRO A 20 -1.99 9.76 38.82
N SER A 21 -0.71 9.42 38.70
CA SER A 21 0.22 9.44 39.84
C SER A 21 1.25 10.55 39.65
N TYR A 22 1.29 11.45 40.64
CA TYR A 22 2.22 12.55 40.79
C TYR A 22 3.62 12.05 41.15
N GLY A 23 4.63 12.84 40.79
CA GLY A 23 6.05 12.50 40.92
C GLY A 23 6.63 12.58 42.34
N SER A 24 7.77 11.92 42.55
CA SER A 24 9.08 12.58 42.75
C SER A 24 10.08 11.75 43.58
N SER A 25 11.37 11.95 43.23
CA SER A 25 12.60 11.82 44.04
C SER A 25 13.48 10.55 43.89
N THR A 26 14.57 10.75 43.12
CA THR A 26 16.00 10.56 43.46
C THR A 26 16.43 9.55 44.55
N ARG A 27 17.23 8.53 44.15
CA ARG A 27 18.70 8.39 44.39
C ARG A 27 19.18 6.92 44.30
N ARG A 28 20.41 6.76 43.74
CA ARG A 28 21.45 5.72 43.96
C ARG A 28 21.02 4.26 43.67
N GLY A 29 21.67 3.50 42.78
CA GLY A 29 23.10 3.31 42.61
C GLY A 29 23.52 2.04 43.36
N THR A 30 23.47 0.88 42.69
CA THR A 30 24.21 -0.34 43.07
C THR A 30 24.33 -1.30 41.89
N THR A 31 25.57 -1.75 41.70
CA THR A 31 26.10 -2.77 40.81
C THR A 31 25.81 -4.20 41.31
N SER A 32 25.49 -5.12 40.40
CA SER A 32 25.85 -6.56 40.42
C SER A 32 25.47 -7.15 39.05
N ALA A 33 26.38 -7.58 38.17
CA ALA A 33 27.26 -8.75 38.21
C ALA A 33 26.50 -10.09 38.26
N PHE A 34 26.26 -10.70 37.10
CA PHE A 34 26.09 -12.16 36.98
C PHE A 34 26.66 -12.70 35.65
N THR A 35 27.76 -13.44 35.83
CA THR A 35 28.17 -14.69 35.16
C THR A 35 28.29 -14.76 33.64
N GLY A 36 29.54 -14.89 33.21
CA GLY A 36 29.93 -15.36 31.88
C GLY A 36 29.82 -16.89 31.73
N SER A 37 29.61 -17.30 30.49
CA SER A 37 29.73 -18.68 30.02
C SER A 37 30.82 -18.74 28.95
N THR A 38 31.86 -19.52 29.28
CA THR A 38 33.04 -19.81 28.48
C THR A 38 32.67 -20.78 27.35
N ILE A 39 32.99 -20.43 26.10
CA ILE A 39 32.99 -21.39 24.97
C ILE A 39 34.41 -21.47 24.40
N ARG A 40 34.95 -22.68 24.41
CA ARG A 40 36.28 -23.10 23.95
C ARG A 40 36.45 -22.86 22.45
N ALA A 41 37.49 -22.11 22.07
CA ALA A 41 38.10 -22.16 20.75
C ALA A 41 39.10 -23.32 20.69
N ARG A 42 38.99 -24.20 19.68
CA ARG A 42 40.02 -25.18 19.30
C ARG A 42 40.61 -24.75 17.95
N ARG A 43 41.93 -24.50 17.93
CA ARG A 43 42.76 -24.50 16.72
C ARG A 43 43.06 -25.95 16.33
N SER A 44 42.97 -26.26 15.03
CA SER A 44 43.77 -27.34 14.43
C SER A 44 44.42 -26.85 13.14
N ALA A 45 45.70 -27.19 13.00
CA ALA A 45 46.55 -26.96 11.84
C ALA A 45 46.28 -28.00 10.73
N THR A 46 46.82 -27.74 9.54
CA THR A 46 46.72 -28.48 8.24
C THR A 46 45.46 -28.11 7.45
N GLY A 47 45.48 -27.58 6.23
CA GLY A 47 46.51 -27.56 5.18
C GLY A 47 45.98 -28.32 3.96
N PHE A 48 45.41 -27.58 3.00
CA PHE A 48 44.90 -28.00 1.67
C PHE A 48 43.60 -28.81 1.60
N TRP A 49 42.66 -28.30 0.78
CA TRP A 49 41.63 -29.08 0.09
C TRP A 49 41.71 -28.78 -1.41
N VAL A 50 41.87 -29.85 -2.19
CA VAL A 50 41.86 -29.90 -3.66
C VAL A 50 40.42 -30.14 -4.12
N VAL A 51 39.97 -29.42 -5.14
CA VAL A 51 38.67 -29.63 -5.80
C VAL A 51 38.92 -30.37 -7.11
N GLU A 52 38.44 -31.61 -7.22
CA GLU A 52 38.37 -32.36 -8.48
C GLU A 52 37.07 -32.03 -9.24
N PRO A 53 37.13 -31.77 -10.57
CA PRO A 53 35.94 -31.70 -11.41
C PRO A 53 35.66 -33.04 -12.11
N THR A 54 34.44 -33.54 -11.97
CA THR A 54 33.92 -34.67 -12.76
C THR A 54 33.66 -34.24 -14.21
N SER A 55 34.32 -34.89 -15.16
CA SER A 55 34.11 -34.76 -16.60
C SER A 55 33.08 -35.79 -17.08
N ILE A 56 32.12 -35.35 -17.90
CA ILE A 56 31.31 -36.22 -18.76
C ILE A 56 31.53 -35.80 -20.20
N SER A 57 32.04 -36.76 -20.97
CA SER A 57 32.37 -36.70 -22.39
C SER A 57 31.13 -36.78 -23.29
N ILE A 58 31.03 -35.91 -24.29
CA ILE A 58 30.16 -36.07 -25.47
C ILE A 58 31.06 -36.08 -26.72
N PRO A 59 30.93 -37.06 -27.63
CA PRO A 59 31.81 -37.19 -28.78
C PRO A 59 31.45 -36.28 -29.95
N SER A 60 32.51 -35.97 -30.69
CA SER A 60 32.67 -35.20 -31.91
C SER A 60 31.80 -35.62 -33.11
N SER A 61 31.47 -34.66 -34.00
CA SER A 61 32.02 -34.63 -35.38
C SER A 61 31.49 -33.48 -36.26
N ARG A 62 32.44 -32.68 -36.76
CA ARG A 62 32.66 -32.12 -38.13
C ARG A 62 31.48 -31.62 -38.97
N ILE A 63 31.42 -30.31 -39.31
CA ILE A 63 32.00 -29.56 -40.47
C ILE A 63 31.27 -29.80 -41.82
N LEU A 64 31.10 -28.67 -42.56
CA LEU A 64 30.59 -28.42 -43.93
C LEU A 64 29.09 -28.05 -43.93
N GLY A 65 28.64 -26.81 -44.18
CA GLY A 65 29.12 -25.77 -45.09
C GLY A 65 28.32 -25.84 -46.38
N PHE A 66 27.39 -24.92 -46.65
CA PHE A 66 26.93 -24.58 -48.00
C PHE A 66 26.15 -23.27 -48.07
N SER A 67 26.41 -22.55 -49.14
CA SER A 67 25.97 -21.21 -49.52
C SER A 67 24.66 -21.18 -50.32
N SER A 68 24.08 -19.98 -50.34
CA SER A 68 23.32 -19.32 -51.43
C SER A 68 22.05 -19.96 -52.01
N THR A 69 20.92 -19.37 -51.62
CA THR A 69 19.98 -18.63 -52.48
C THR A 69 19.96 -18.93 -54.00
N ARG A 70 18.80 -19.36 -54.52
CA ARG A 70 17.85 -18.52 -55.32
C ARG A 70 16.72 -19.36 -55.94
N ARG A 71 15.56 -18.71 -56.02
CA ARG A 71 14.30 -19.14 -56.66
C ARG A 71 14.45 -19.35 -58.17
N PRO A 72 13.45 -20.01 -58.78
CA PRO A 72 12.77 -19.38 -59.90
C PRO A 72 11.25 -19.32 -59.71
N LYS A 73 10.64 -18.45 -60.52
CA LYS A 73 9.26 -18.01 -60.56
C LYS A 73 8.83 -18.11 -62.03
N ILE A 74 7.51 -18.17 -62.28
CA ILE A 74 6.82 -17.89 -63.57
C ILE A 74 6.76 -19.10 -64.52
N ALA A 75 5.73 -19.38 -65.32
CA ALA A 75 4.26 -19.19 -65.36
C ALA A 75 3.82 -19.82 -66.71
N GLY A 76 2.52 -20.07 -66.90
CA GLY A 76 1.91 -20.42 -68.19
C GLY A 76 1.22 -21.78 -68.14
N GLU A 77 0.07 -22.04 -68.73
CA GLU A 77 -0.95 -21.22 -69.41
C GLU A 77 -2.20 -22.11 -69.53
N LEU A 78 -3.39 -21.50 -69.61
CA LEU A 78 -4.68 -22.20 -69.63
C LEU A 78 -4.90 -23.07 -70.89
N LYS A 79 -5.60 -24.20 -70.73
CA LYS A 79 -6.64 -24.62 -71.69
C LYS A 79 -7.66 -25.58 -71.04
N ALA A 80 -8.93 -25.28 -71.28
CA ALA A 80 -10.11 -25.90 -70.68
C ALA A 80 -10.50 -27.25 -71.31
N ARG A 81 -10.98 -28.20 -70.48
CA ARG A 81 -11.97 -29.23 -70.85
C ARG A 81 -12.87 -29.56 -69.64
N THR A 82 -14.16 -29.68 -69.91
CA THR A 82 -15.31 -29.91 -69.02
C THR A 82 -15.40 -31.36 -68.50
N PRO A 83 -16.29 -31.64 -67.52
CA PRO A 83 -16.03 -32.60 -66.47
C PRO A 83 -16.74 -33.93 -66.69
N THR A 84 -16.04 -35.05 -66.43
CA THR A 84 -16.59 -36.23 -65.76
C THR A 84 -15.47 -37.27 -65.63
N ALA A 85 -15.44 -37.96 -64.49
CA ALA A 85 -14.64 -39.17 -64.22
C ALA A 85 -13.20 -39.03 -63.67
N ILE A 86 -12.96 -38.21 -62.63
CA ILE A 86 -11.90 -38.53 -61.63
C ILE A 86 -12.35 -38.07 -60.22
N LEU A 87 -13.31 -38.76 -59.60
CA LEU A 87 -13.74 -38.44 -58.22
C LEU A 87 -14.07 -39.69 -57.39
N ARG A 88 -13.32 -40.78 -57.57
CA ARG A 88 -13.48 -41.99 -56.72
C ARG A 88 -12.19 -42.57 -56.13
N ARG A 89 -11.05 -41.86 -56.16
CA ARG A 89 -9.80 -42.35 -55.51
C ARG A 89 -9.02 -41.36 -54.63
N ALA A 90 -9.47 -40.12 -54.44
CA ALA A 90 -8.73 -39.11 -53.65
C ALA A 90 -9.34 -38.76 -52.27
N ILE A 91 -10.46 -39.38 -51.89
CA ILE A 91 -11.18 -39.05 -50.65
C ILE A 91 -10.53 -39.68 -49.38
N PRO A 92 -10.02 -40.92 -49.39
CA PRO A 92 -9.49 -41.53 -48.16
C PRO A 92 -8.16 -40.91 -47.67
N THR A 93 -7.40 -40.23 -48.54
CA THR A 93 -6.07 -39.68 -48.21
C THR A 93 -6.10 -38.26 -47.68
N LEU A 94 -7.14 -37.47 -48.00
CA LEU A 94 -7.32 -36.11 -47.48
C LEU A 94 -7.88 -36.08 -46.06
N GLU A 95 -8.80 -36.99 -45.71
CA GLU A 95 -9.38 -37.05 -44.35
C GLU A 95 -8.38 -37.54 -43.31
N ALA A 96 -7.50 -38.50 -43.65
CA ALA A 96 -6.44 -38.96 -42.76
C ALA A 96 -5.41 -37.85 -42.48
N ARG A 97 -5.08 -37.04 -43.48
CA ARG A 97 -4.16 -35.89 -43.35
C ARG A 97 -4.80 -34.76 -42.53
N ARG A 98 -6.11 -34.54 -42.68
CA ARG A 98 -6.89 -33.54 -41.90
C ARG A 98 -7.00 -33.92 -40.42
N ARG A 99 -7.23 -35.21 -40.11
CA ARG A 99 -7.25 -35.72 -38.72
C ARG A 99 -5.89 -35.67 -38.04
N LYS A 100 -4.79 -35.95 -38.77
CA LYS A 100 -3.42 -35.85 -38.23
C LYS A 100 -3.01 -34.40 -37.96
N ASN A 101 -3.33 -33.46 -38.86
CA ASN A 101 -3.09 -32.03 -38.64
C ASN A 101 -3.96 -31.44 -37.51
N SER A 102 -5.22 -31.88 -37.38
CA SER A 102 -6.09 -31.51 -36.25
C SER A 102 -5.53 -31.95 -34.89
N ARG A 103 -5.02 -33.18 -34.78
CA ARG A 103 -4.39 -33.67 -33.55
C ARG A 103 -3.10 -32.90 -33.22
N ILE A 104 -2.25 -32.62 -34.21
CA ILE A 104 -1.02 -31.84 -34.01
C ILE A 104 -1.34 -30.41 -33.57
N MET A 105 -2.32 -29.75 -34.19
CA MET A 105 -2.78 -28.41 -33.79
C MET A 105 -3.39 -28.40 -32.38
N SER A 106 -4.09 -29.47 -31.97
CA SER A 106 -4.63 -29.59 -30.61
C SER A 106 -3.54 -29.79 -29.55
N SER A 107 -2.49 -30.54 -29.88
CA SER A 107 -1.32 -30.73 -29.03
C SER A 107 -0.53 -29.43 -28.89
N GLN A 108 -0.27 -28.73 -29.99
CA GLN A 108 0.42 -27.43 -29.96
C GLN A 108 -0.39 -26.37 -29.21
N ARG A 109 -1.73 -26.35 -29.34
CA ARG A 109 -2.59 -25.49 -28.51
C ARG A 109 -2.50 -25.82 -27.02
N ARG A 110 -2.44 -27.09 -26.64
CA ARG A 110 -2.28 -27.49 -25.23
C ARG A 110 -0.93 -27.07 -24.67
N TRP A 111 0.14 -27.21 -25.45
CA TRP A 111 1.47 -26.73 -25.06
C TRP A 111 1.54 -25.21 -25.00
N LEU A 112 0.94 -24.49 -25.96
CA LEU A 112 0.84 -23.02 -25.92
C LEU A 112 0.02 -22.53 -24.75
N LEU A 113 -1.10 -23.17 -24.42
CA LEU A 113 -1.92 -22.83 -23.25
C LEU A 113 -1.21 -23.16 -21.94
N ALA A 114 -0.49 -24.28 -21.87
CA ALA A 114 0.34 -24.61 -20.70
C ALA A 114 1.52 -23.64 -20.56
N TRP A 115 2.13 -23.21 -21.66
CA TRP A 115 3.23 -22.25 -21.67
C TRP A 115 2.76 -20.82 -21.37
N LEU A 116 1.58 -20.42 -21.86
CA LEU A 116 0.89 -19.19 -21.46
C LEU A 116 0.49 -19.23 -19.98
N ALA A 117 -0.06 -20.34 -19.49
CA ALA A 117 -0.39 -20.53 -18.07
C ALA A 117 0.87 -20.49 -17.18
N TRP A 118 1.99 -21.02 -17.67
CA TRP A 118 3.28 -20.99 -16.99
C TRP A 118 3.91 -19.58 -17.03
N LEU A 119 3.77 -18.85 -18.14
CA LEU A 119 4.18 -17.44 -18.25
C LEU A 119 3.30 -16.51 -17.41
N THR A 120 2.01 -16.79 -17.25
CA THR A 120 1.15 -16.06 -16.30
C THR A 120 1.46 -16.43 -14.85
N ALA A 121 1.93 -17.65 -14.59
CA ALA A 121 2.38 -18.06 -13.26
C ALA A 121 3.79 -17.53 -12.90
N LEU A 122 4.59 -17.15 -13.91
CA LEU A 122 5.90 -16.51 -13.78
C LEU A 122 5.84 -14.98 -13.75
N GLN A 123 4.64 -14.38 -13.77
CA GLN A 123 4.51 -13.05 -13.18
C GLN A 123 4.71 -13.22 -11.68
N VAL A 124 5.97 -13.06 -11.23
CA VAL A 124 6.25 -12.59 -9.88
C VAL A 124 5.39 -11.34 -9.74
N GLY A 125 4.25 -11.47 -9.07
CA GLY A 125 3.35 -10.36 -8.85
C GLY A 125 4.16 -9.27 -8.16
N ARG A 126 4.32 -8.13 -8.83
CA ARG A 126 4.86 -6.93 -8.19
C ARG A 126 3.91 -6.62 -7.05
N ALA A 127 4.36 -6.89 -5.83
CA ALA A 127 3.54 -6.74 -4.65
C ALA A 127 3.60 -5.28 -4.22
N GLU A 128 2.49 -4.55 -4.38
CA GLU A 128 2.33 -3.22 -3.79
C GLU A 128 2.49 -3.33 -2.26
N LEU A 129 3.62 -2.86 -1.72
CA LEU A 129 4.01 -3.02 -0.32
C LEU A 129 3.22 -2.10 0.61
N TYR A 130 2.88 -0.89 0.14
CA TYR A 130 2.16 0.11 0.92
C TYR A 130 0.73 -0.32 1.32
N THR A 131 0.22 -1.40 0.73
CA THR A 131 -1.18 -1.81 0.81
C THR A 131 -1.52 -2.69 2.00
N ALA A 132 -0.49 -3.20 2.70
CA ALA A 132 -0.60 -3.90 3.98
C ALA A 132 0.61 -3.52 4.85
N LEU A 133 0.37 -3.23 6.13
CA LEU A 133 1.44 -2.84 7.06
C LEU A 133 2.48 -3.95 7.26
N VAL A 134 2.03 -5.20 7.19
CA VAL A 134 2.88 -6.38 7.35
C VAL A 134 4.00 -6.43 6.30
N ASP A 135 3.73 -6.00 5.07
CA ASP A 135 4.74 -5.98 4.02
C ASP A 135 5.75 -4.84 4.21
N MET A 136 5.38 -3.79 4.93
CA MET A 136 6.28 -2.69 5.28
C MET A 136 7.20 -3.03 6.46
N GLU A 137 6.78 -3.91 7.37
CA GLU A 137 7.64 -4.42 8.44
C GLU A 137 8.90 -5.09 7.87
N GLU A 138 8.76 -5.82 6.76
CA GLU A 138 9.88 -6.47 6.06
C GLU A 138 10.86 -5.47 5.42
N LEU A 139 10.45 -4.21 5.20
CA LEU A 139 11.33 -3.17 4.65
C LEU A 139 12.38 -2.70 5.67
N LEU A 140 12.07 -2.77 6.97
CA LEU A 140 13.04 -2.43 8.02
C LEU A 140 14.23 -3.40 8.05
N GLU A 141 13.97 -4.69 7.79
CA GLU A 141 15.03 -5.68 7.65
C GLU A 141 15.89 -5.39 6.42
N THR A 142 15.26 -4.98 5.32
CA THR A 142 15.97 -4.59 4.09
C THR A 142 16.85 -3.36 4.34
N GLU A 143 16.34 -2.33 5.03
CA GLU A 143 17.09 -1.13 5.37
C GLU A 143 18.29 -1.45 6.26
N ALA A 144 18.13 -2.31 7.28
CA ALA A 144 19.22 -2.74 8.15
C ALA A 144 20.37 -3.37 7.36
N VAL A 145 20.08 -4.26 6.42
CA VAL A 145 21.09 -4.89 5.57
C VAL A 145 21.80 -3.86 4.69
N LEU A 146 21.08 -2.86 4.17
CA LEU A 146 21.68 -1.78 3.36
C LEU A 146 22.62 -0.90 4.20
N ILE A 147 22.22 -0.54 5.42
CA ILE A 147 23.05 0.24 6.35
C ILE A 147 24.34 -0.49 6.67
N ASP A 148 24.26 -1.78 7.02
CA ASP A 148 25.44 -2.59 7.33
C ASP A 148 26.37 -2.72 6.12
N THR A 149 25.80 -2.90 4.93
CA THR A 149 26.57 -2.96 3.68
C THR A 149 27.26 -1.61 3.40
N LEU A 150 26.60 -0.48 3.68
CA LEU A 150 27.15 0.86 3.51
C LEU A 150 28.27 1.15 4.51
N HIS A 151 28.12 0.75 5.77
CA HIS A 151 29.19 0.82 6.76
C HIS A 151 30.43 0.04 6.34
N GLY A 152 30.24 -1.15 5.75
CA GLY A 152 31.34 -1.93 5.17
C GLY A 152 32.07 -1.18 4.05
N PHE A 153 31.33 -0.55 3.15
CA PHE A 153 31.91 0.28 2.08
C PHE A 153 32.69 1.48 2.62
N ILE A 154 32.12 2.22 3.59
CA ILE A 154 32.78 3.37 4.22
C ILE A 154 34.09 2.92 4.88
N SER A 155 34.06 1.83 5.65
CA SER A 155 35.24 1.30 6.33
C SER A 155 36.37 0.94 5.34
N ALA A 156 36.02 0.33 4.21
CA ALA A 156 36.98 0.01 3.16
C ALA A 156 37.58 1.28 2.50
N GLN A 157 36.77 2.32 2.27
CA GLN A 157 37.24 3.60 1.75
C GLN A 157 38.14 4.34 2.75
N GLU A 158 37.80 4.31 4.05
CA GLU A 158 38.61 4.92 5.09
C GLU A 158 39.98 4.23 5.20
N GLN A 159 40.03 2.89 5.16
CA GLN A 159 41.28 2.14 5.17
C GLN A 159 42.16 2.46 3.95
N ARG A 160 41.54 2.55 2.77
CA ARG A 160 42.21 2.95 1.53
C ARG A 160 42.77 4.37 1.64
N LEU A 161 41.95 5.32 2.08
CA LEU A 161 42.37 6.71 2.28
C LEU A 161 43.49 6.83 3.31
N ALA A 162 43.41 6.10 4.42
CA ALA A 162 44.45 6.06 5.44
C ALA A 162 45.78 5.49 4.91
N THR A 163 45.72 4.56 3.97
CA THR A 163 46.92 4.02 3.30
C THR A 163 47.52 5.04 2.34
N LEU A 164 46.70 5.73 1.56
CA LEU A 164 47.16 6.81 0.67
C LEU A 164 47.78 7.97 1.44
N ARG A 165 47.16 8.38 2.56
CA ARG A 165 47.71 9.43 3.44
C ARG A 165 49.10 9.07 3.97
N ARG A 166 49.28 7.85 4.48
CA ARG A 166 50.60 7.35 4.93
C ARG A 166 51.64 7.37 3.81
N ASN A 167 51.27 6.92 2.61
CA ASN A 167 52.18 6.95 1.47
C ASN A 167 52.62 8.37 1.11
N VAL A 168 51.71 9.34 1.12
CA VAL A 168 52.03 10.76 0.86
C VAL A 168 52.97 11.32 1.93
N GLU A 169 52.69 11.06 3.21
CA GLU A 169 53.53 11.50 4.32
C GLU A 169 54.97 10.94 4.21
N ASP A 170 55.09 9.65 3.92
CA ASP A 170 56.38 8.99 3.73
C ASP A 170 57.15 9.56 2.54
N TYR A 171 56.48 9.75 1.39
CA TYR A 171 57.14 10.28 0.20
C TYR A 171 57.54 11.74 0.37
N ALA A 172 56.73 12.55 1.05
CA ALA A 172 57.01 13.94 1.32
C ALA A 172 58.23 14.11 2.23
N ARG A 173 58.29 13.33 3.33
CA ARG A 173 59.42 13.35 4.28
C ARG A 173 60.75 13.03 3.58
N GLU A 174 60.75 11.96 2.82
CA GLU A 174 61.94 11.54 2.07
C GLU A 174 62.34 12.53 0.96
N HIS A 175 61.35 13.15 0.31
CA HIS A 175 61.60 14.20 -0.68
C HIS A 175 62.18 15.46 -0.05
N GLU A 176 61.72 15.85 1.15
CA GLU A 176 62.27 16.98 1.90
C GLU A 176 63.74 16.74 2.26
N GLU A 177 64.09 15.54 2.74
CA GLU A 177 65.47 15.17 3.04
C GLU A 177 66.36 15.22 1.79
N ALA A 178 65.89 14.69 0.67
CA ALA A 178 66.59 14.74 -0.61
C ALA A 178 66.79 16.18 -1.13
N SER A 179 65.81 17.06 -0.89
CA SER A 179 65.81 18.44 -1.39
C SER A 179 66.78 19.36 -0.65
N ARG A 180 67.17 19.02 0.58
CA ARG A 180 68.14 19.81 1.37
C ARG A 180 69.54 19.84 0.72
N ASN A 181 69.98 18.73 0.14
CA ASN A 181 71.22 18.65 -0.64
C ASN A 181 71.18 17.47 -1.63
N ILE A 182 70.76 17.77 -2.85
CA ILE A 182 70.50 16.77 -3.90
C ILE A 182 71.76 15.95 -4.23
N GLN A 183 72.92 16.59 -4.36
CA GLN A 183 74.15 15.90 -4.76
C GLN A 183 74.63 14.92 -3.68
N GLN A 184 74.60 15.34 -2.41
CA GLN A 184 74.98 14.46 -1.31
C GLN A 184 74.00 13.29 -1.15
N TYR A 185 72.70 13.53 -1.28
CA TYR A 185 71.67 12.49 -1.19
C TYR A 185 71.82 11.45 -2.30
N LEU A 186 71.99 11.89 -3.56
CA LEU A 186 72.10 11.00 -4.72
C LEU A 186 73.47 10.30 -4.84
N SER A 187 74.52 10.85 -4.22
CA SER A 187 75.83 10.19 -4.14
C SER A 187 75.81 8.92 -3.28
N ASN A 188 74.81 8.78 -2.39
CA ASN A 188 74.58 7.54 -1.65
C ASN A 188 73.81 6.54 -2.53
N PRO A 189 74.42 5.38 -2.89
CA PRO A 189 73.79 4.41 -3.77
C PRO A 189 72.50 3.79 -3.21
N ILE A 190 72.32 3.77 -1.89
CA ILE A 190 71.07 3.31 -1.24
C ILE A 190 69.94 4.29 -1.52
N ASN A 191 70.20 5.59 -1.33
CA ASN A 191 69.22 6.64 -1.54
C ASN A 191 68.83 6.78 -3.02
N ALA A 192 69.79 6.64 -3.93
CA ALA A 192 69.54 6.59 -5.37
C ALA A 192 68.63 5.40 -5.75
N TYR A 193 68.90 4.21 -5.20
CA TYR A 193 68.03 3.03 -5.38
C TYR A 193 66.61 3.26 -4.83
N LEU A 194 66.48 3.79 -3.62
CA LEU A 194 65.18 4.04 -2.99
C LEU A 194 64.34 5.05 -3.77
N LEU A 195 64.95 6.08 -4.34
CA LEU A 195 64.25 7.04 -5.21
C LEU A 195 63.73 6.37 -6.50
N VAL A 196 64.57 5.58 -7.17
CA VAL A 196 64.18 4.84 -8.39
C VAL A 196 63.07 3.85 -8.09
N LYS A 197 63.17 3.09 -6.99
CA LYS A 197 62.12 2.16 -6.54
C LYS A 197 60.80 2.90 -6.27
N ARG A 198 60.84 4.06 -5.61
CA ARG A 198 59.65 4.86 -5.31
C ARG A 198 58.92 5.29 -6.58
N LEU A 199 59.66 5.86 -7.54
CA LEU A 199 59.14 6.36 -8.81
C LEU A 199 58.66 5.25 -9.77
N THR A 200 59.09 4.00 -9.59
CA THR A 200 58.74 2.89 -10.48
C THR A 200 57.72 1.93 -9.86
N THR A 201 58.01 1.43 -8.66
CA THR A 201 57.24 0.35 -8.02
C THR A 201 56.23 0.89 -7.02
N ASP A 202 56.64 1.79 -6.13
CA ASP A 202 55.77 2.24 -5.05
C ASP A 202 54.65 3.18 -5.58
N TRP A 203 54.97 4.03 -6.57
CA TRP A 203 53.96 4.84 -7.28
C TRP A 203 52.95 4.00 -8.08
N ARG A 204 53.38 2.89 -8.70
CA ARG A 204 52.47 1.97 -9.38
C ARG A 204 51.45 1.35 -8.41
N ARG A 205 51.89 0.98 -7.20
CA ARG A 205 50.96 0.47 -6.16
C ARG A 205 49.97 1.54 -5.70
N VAL A 206 50.40 2.81 -5.64
CA VAL A 206 49.51 3.94 -5.36
C VAL A 206 48.47 4.10 -6.48
N GLU A 207 48.89 4.00 -7.74
CA GLU A 207 47.98 4.03 -8.89
C GLU A 207 46.95 2.88 -8.84
N GLU A 208 47.39 1.65 -8.55
CA GLU A 208 46.51 0.49 -8.34
C GLU A 208 45.52 0.76 -7.19
N LEU A 209 46.02 1.28 -6.06
CA LEU A 209 45.19 1.69 -4.92
C LEU A 209 44.24 2.84 -5.25
N ILE A 210 44.52 3.75 -6.20
CA ILE A 210 43.63 4.85 -6.61
C ILE A 210 42.61 4.40 -7.66
N THR A 211 42.95 3.38 -8.45
CA THR A 211 42.09 2.86 -9.51
C THR A 211 41.20 1.70 -9.04
N GLU A 212 41.46 1.12 -7.87
CA GLU A 212 40.62 0.08 -7.28
C GLU A 212 39.16 0.55 -7.09
N ASP A 213 38.23 -0.22 -7.63
CA ASP A 213 36.80 0.09 -7.62
C ASP A 213 36.10 -0.70 -6.50
N VAL A 214 36.23 -0.20 -5.27
CA VAL A 214 35.54 -0.74 -4.10
C VAL A 214 34.02 -0.60 -4.24
N GLY A 215 33.55 0.34 -5.08
CA GLY A 215 32.13 0.57 -5.34
C GLY A 215 31.47 -0.58 -6.08
N LYS A 216 32.18 -1.23 -7.02
CA LYS A 216 31.66 -2.43 -7.71
C LYS A 216 31.35 -3.58 -6.79
N ALA A 217 32.22 -3.86 -5.81
CA ALA A 217 31.98 -4.93 -4.85
C ALA A 217 30.75 -4.64 -3.96
N PHE A 218 30.59 -3.37 -3.55
CA PHE A 218 29.42 -2.90 -2.81
C PHE A 218 28.12 -3.06 -3.63
N VAL A 219 28.09 -2.56 -4.86
CA VAL A 219 26.92 -2.66 -5.75
C VAL A 219 26.59 -4.12 -6.06
N ALA A 220 27.60 -4.97 -6.24
CA ALA A 220 27.40 -6.41 -6.47
C ALA A 220 26.76 -7.09 -5.26
N ASN A 221 27.16 -6.74 -4.03
CA ASN A 221 26.58 -7.29 -2.80
C ASN A 221 25.11 -6.89 -2.62
N ILE A 222 24.77 -5.62 -2.88
CA ILE A 222 23.37 -5.17 -2.90
C ILE A 222 22.58 -5.90 -3.99
N THR A 223 23.18 -6.08 -5.17
CA THR A 223 22.54 -6.75 -6.30
C THR A 223 22.31 -8.23 -6.06
N SER A 224 23.21 -8.92 -5.33
CA SER A 224 22.98 -10.31 -4.92
C SER A 224 21.89 -10.42 -3.86
N SER A 225 21.84 -9.50 -2.90
CA SER A 225 20.81 -9.51 -1.84
C SER A 225 19.43 -9.06 -2.35
N ARG A 226 19.35 -8.44 -3.54
CA ARG A 226 18.08 -8.01 -4.15
C ARG A 226 17.09 -9.15 -4.45
N SER A 227 17.54 -10.40 -4.57
CA SER A 227 16.61 -11.52 -4.74
C SER A 227 15.90 -11.91 -3.45
N ASP A 228 16.53 -11.66 -2.31
CA ASP A 228 16.09 -12.13 -1.01
C ASP A 228 15.45 -11.01 -0.19
N LEU A 229 15.74 -9.76 -0.53
CA LEU A 229 15.20 -8.55 0.09
C LEU A 229 14.08 -7.92 -0.75
N LYS A 230 13.07 -7.37 -0.09
CA LYS A 230 11.99 -6.61 -0.75
C LYS A 230 12.41 -5.15 -0.89
N PHE A 231 12.40 -4.63 -2.11
CA PHE A 231 12.64 -3.21 -2.38
C PHE A 231 11.35 -2.54 -2.85
N PRO A 232 10.99 -1.36 -2.29
CA PRO A 232 9.86 -0.60 -2.80
C PRO A 232 10.18 -0.04 -4.19
N THR A 233 9.12 0.16 -4.96
CA THR A 233 9.16 0.75 -6.30
C THR A 233 8.68 2.20 -6.28
N GLU A 234 8.80 2.92 -7.40
CA GLU A 234 8.21 4.25 -7.56
C GLU A 234 6.67 4.23 -7.38
N GLU A 235 6.02 3.12 -7.74
CA GLU A 235 4.59 2.92 -7.52
C GLU A 235 4.24 2.85 -6.03
N ASP A 236 5.10 2.22 -5.22
CA ASP A 236 4.92 2.17 -3.77
C ASP A 236 5.09 3.55 -3.12
N LEU A 237 6.07 4.33 -3.57
CA LEU A 237 6.27 5.71 -3.12
C LEU A 237 5.06 6.59 -3.46
N ASN A 238 4.57 6.51 -4.71
CA ASN A 238 3.37 7.23 -5.12
C ASN A 238 2.13 6.79 -4.31
N GLY A 239 1.96 5.47 -4.11
CA GLY A 239 0.87 4.90 -3.32
C GLY A 239 0.87 5.40 -1.87
N ALA A 240 2.05 5.48 -1.24
CA ALA A 240 2.22 6.05 0.10
C ALA A 240 1.91 7.55 0.14
N ALA A 241 2.35 8.32 -0.85
CA ALA A 241 2.05 9.76 -0.95
C ALA A 241 0.54 10.02 -1.08
N VAL A 242 -0.13 9.31 -2.00
CA VAL A 242 -1.59 9.39 -2.18
C VAL A 242 -2.33 8.99 -0.91
N ALA A 243 -1.85 7.97 -0.19
CA ALA A 243 -2.43 7.58 1.09
C ALA A 243 -2.31 8.67 2.15
N LEU A 244 -1.17 9.38 2.21
CA LEU A 244 -0.98 10.51 3.11
C LEU A 244 -1.92 11.68 2.76
N MET A 245 -2.10 12.00 1.47
CA MET A 245 -3.08 13.01 1.04
C MET A 245 -4.51 12.63 1.43
N ARG A 246 -4.89 11.35 1.27
CA ARG A 246 -6.20 10.86 1.73
C ARG A 246 -6.41 11.05 3.22
N LEU A 247 -5.36 10.79 4.03
CA LEU A 247 -5.42 11.02 5.47
C LEU A 247 -5.57 12.50 5.78
N GLN A 248 -4.85 13.35 5.06
CA GLN A 248 -4.93 14.80 5.17
C GLN A 248 -6.37 15.29 4.91
N ASP A 249 -6.97 14.88 3.80
CA ASP A 249 -8.36 15.22 3.45
C ASP A 249 -9.36 14.70 4.48
N THR A 250 -9.31 13.38 4.76
CA THR A 250 -10.33 12.71 5.58
C THR A 250 -10.35 13.27 7.00
N TYR A 251 -9.17 13.52 7.58
CA TYR A 251 -9.02 13.98 8.95
C TYR A 251 -8.80 15.49 9.08
N LYS A 252 -8.87 16.25 7.97
CA LYS A 252 -8.62 17.70 7.94
C LYS A 252 -7.30 18.08 8.62
N LEU A 253 -6.24 17.36 8.30
CA LEU A 253 -4.93 17.57 8.91
C LEU A 253 -4.26 18.80 8.29
N GLU A 254 -3.67 19.64 9.13
CA GLU A 254 -2.88 20.78 8.68
C GLU A 254 -1.53 20.31 8.14
N THR A 255 -1.15 20.75 6.93
CA THR A 255 0.11 20.35 6.26
C THR A 255 1.31 20.53 7.17
N ALA A 256 1.40 21.69 7.84
CA ALA A 256 2.49 22.02 8.74
C ALA A 256 2.57 21.08 9.97
N GLN A 257 1.43 20.57 10.46
CA GLN A 257 1.41 19.60 11.55
C GLN A 257 1.88 18.23 11.08
N VAL A 258 1.36 17.76 9.93
CA VAL A 258 1.80 16.50 9.32
C VAL A 258 3.31 16.54 9.05
N ALA A 259 3.81 17.64 8.50
CA ALA A 259 5.23 17.86 8.25
C ALA A 259 6.06 17.93 9.55
N ARG A 260 5.49 18.39 10.67
CA ARG A 260 6.15 18.32 11.99
C ARG A 260 6.07 16.93 12.64
N GLY A 261 5.42 15.95 12.00
CA GLY A 261 5.20 14.63 12.60
C GLY A 261 4.11 14.60 13.66
N VAL A 262 3.20 15.59 13.65
CA VAL A 262 2.05 15.68 14.54
C VAL A 262 0.80 15.24 13.79
N LEU A 263 0.14 14.18 14.27
CA LEU A 263 -1.12 13.71 13.71
C LEU A 263 -2.21 13.81 14.78
N ASN A 264 -3.21 14.64 14.50
CA ASN A 264 -4.37 14.87 15.37
C ASN A 264 -3.98 15.19 16.83
N GLY A 265 -2.96 16.06 16.98
CA GLY A 265 -2.45 16.52 18.28
C GLY A 265 -1.43 15.60 18.97
N VAL A 266 -1.04 14.47 18.37
CA VAL A 266 -0.05 13.54 18.93
C VAL A 266 1.25 13.58 18.12
N GLN A 267 2.39 13.73 18.80
CA GLN A 267 3.74 13.73 18.19
C GLN A 267 4.22 12.29 17.95
N TYR A 268 4.48 11.93 16.69
CA TYR A 268 4.90 10.59 16.29
C TYR A 268 6.32 10.51 15.73
N SER A 269 6.82 11.56 15.06
CA SER A 269 8.11 11.51 14.37
C SER A 269 8.95 12.78 14.56
N THR A 270 10.17 12.78 14.04
CA THR A 270 11.07 13.95 14.06
C THR A 270 10.70 15.03 13.03
N GLY A 271 9.65 14.81 12.22
CA GLY A 271 9.21 15.71 11.16
C GLY A 271 9.90 15.45 9.81
N LEU A 272 9.25 15.93 8.74
CA LEU A 272 9.69 15.89 7.36
C LEU A 272 10.63 17.07 7.07
N SER A 273 11.65 16.81 6.25
CA SER A 273 12.54 17.85 5.73
C SER A 273 11.87 18.65 4.59
N ALA A 274 12.46 19.77 4.20
CA ALA A 274 12.05 20.49 3.00
C ALA A 274 12.05 19.59 1.75
N GLY A 275 13.06 18.70 1.64
CA GLY A 275 13.17 17.71 0.57
C GLY A 275 12.02 16.70 0.55
N ASP A 276 11.60 16.21 1.72
CA ASP A 276 10.49 15.27 1.84
C ASP A 276 9.15 15.93 1.46
N CYS A 277 8.92 17.17 1.90
CA CYS A 277 7.75 17.96 1.53
C CYS A 277 7.71 18.24 0.01
N PHE A 278 8.87 18.54 -0.59
CA PHE A 278 8.99 18.70 -2.05
C PHE A 278 8.63 17.39 -2.78
N GLU A 279 9.13 16.24 -2.31
CA GLU A 279 8.80 14.96 -2.92
C GLU A 279 7.30 14.64 -2.85
N LEU A 280 6.65 14.89 -1.70
CA LEU A 280 5.21 14.75 -1.55
C LEU A 280 4.45 15.65 -2.53
N GLY A 281 4.83 16.93 -2.63
CA GLY A 281 4.24 17.86 -3.59
C GLY A 281 4.45 17.41 -5.05
N ARG A 282 5.61 16.82 -5.36
CA ARG A 282 5.92 16.30 -6.70
C ARG A 282 5.07 15.09 -7.07
N GLN A 283 4.86 14.17 -6.13
CA GLN A 283 3.96 13.02 -6.33
C GLN A 283 2.51 13.50 -6.55
N SER A 284 2.02 14.44 -5.75
CA SER A 284 0.71 15.07 -5.96
C SER A 284 0.59 15.73 -7.34
N TYR A 285 1.63 16.44 -7.78
CA TYR A 285 1.66 17.09 -9.10
C TYR A 285 1.52 16.06 -10.23
N ASN A 286 2.30 14.98 -10.15
CA ASN A 286 2.29 13.91 -11.15
C ASN A 286 0.92 13.22 -11.25
N ASN A 287 0.17 13.18 -10.15
CA ASN A 287 -1.19 12.66 -10.10
C ASN A 287 -2.26 13.69 -10.54
N GLY A 288 -1.87 14.92 -10.89
CA GLY A 288 -2.79 16.00 -11.24
C GLY A 288 -3.50 16.65 -10.05
N ASP A 289 -3.07 16.35 -8.82
CA ASP A 289 -3.60 16.93 -7.60
C ASP A 289 -2.88 18.26 -7.29
N TYR A 290 -3.28 19.29 -8.02
CA TYR A 290 -2.71 20.63 -7.87
C TYR A 290 -3.06 21.29 -6.53
N TYR A 291 -4.12 20.84 -5.85
CA TYR A 291 -4.50 21.32 -4.51
C TYR A 291 -3.42 20.95 -3.50
N HIS A 292 -3.15 19.66 -3.35
CA HIS A 292 -2.11 19.17 -2.45
C HIS A 292 -0.72 19.58 -2.89
N THR A 293 -0.45 19.68 -4.20
CA THR A 293 0.83 20.19 -4.68
C THR A 293 1.15 21.57 -4.12
N VAL A 294 0.19 22.51 -4.17
CA VAL A 294 0.41 23.86 -3.64
C VAL A 294 0.67 23.84 -2.14
N LEU A 295 -0.09 23.04 -1.37
CA LEU A 295 0.08 22.92 0.08
C LEU A 295 1.48 22.42 0.44
N TRP A 296 1.93 21.33 -0.17
CA TRP A 296 3.20 20.70 0.14
C TRP A 296 4.41 21.46 -0.41
N MET A 297 4.27 22.09 -1.58
CA MET A 297 5.32 22.97 -2.12
C MET A 297 5.48 24.25 -1.30
N GLN A 298 4.38 24.80 -0.74
CA GLN A 298 4.47 25.93 0.18
C GLN A 298 5.16 25.52 1.49
N GLU A 299 4.79 24.38 2.09
CA GLU A 299 5.46 23.87 3.29
C GLU A 299 6.96 23.59 3.02
N ALA A 300 7.30 23.06 1.84
CA ALA A 300 8.69 22.87 1.43
C ALA A 300 9.44 24.21 1.35
N MET A 301 8.81 25.25 0.81
CA MET A 301 9.39 26.60 0.71
C MET A 301 9.62 27.22 2.09
N ASP A 302 8.65 27.07 3.00
CA ASP A 302 8.72 27.63 4.35
C ASP A 302 9.85 26.94 5.14
N ARG A 303 9.95 25.61 5.05
CA ARG A 303 11.02 24.83 5.69
C ARG A 303 12.41 25.09 5.11
N LEU A 304 12.50 25.32 3.80
CA LEU A 304 13.78 25.63 3.15
C LEU A 304 14.43 26.90 3.72
N GLN A 305 13.63 27.85 4.24
CA GLN A 305 14.13 29.06 4.89
C GLN A 305 14.67 28.80 6.30
N GLU A 306 14.11 27.79 6.99
CA GLU A 306 14.47 27.43 8.36
C GLU A 306 15.65 26.44 8.40
N GLU A 307 15.79 25.59 7.39
CA GLU A 307 16.85 24.59 7.30
C GLU A 307 18.21 25.21 6.93
N SER A 308 19.27 24.79 7.64
CA SER A 308 20.64 25.19 7.29
C SER A 308 21.03 24.67 5.90
N SER A 309 21.61 25.53 5.06
CA SER A 309 21.94 25.25 3.64
C SER A 309 22.78 24.00 3.36
N ASN A 310 23.42 23.42 4.38
CA ASN A 310 24.24 22.21 4.27
C ASN A 310 23.42 20.90 4.31
N ARG A 311 22.10 20.96 4.54
CA ARG A 311 21.22 19.77 4.62
C ARG A 311 20.21 19.66 3.48
N THR A 312 20.09 20.67 2.64
CA THR A 312 19.01 20.79 1.66
C THR A 312 19.46 20.27 0.31
N THR A 313 18.82 19.20 -0.17
CA THR A 313 19.04 18.63 -1.51
C THR A 313 18.27 19.36 -2.62
N ILE A 314 17.32 20.22 -2.24
CA ILE A 314 16.43 20.97 -3.13
C ILE A 314 16.76 22.45 -3.13
N SER A 315 16.48 23.12 -4.25
CA SER A 315 16.67 24.57 -4.38
C SER A 315 15.34 25.31 -4.51
N LYS A 316 15.34 26.60 -4.15
CA LYS A 316 14.17 27.48 -4.28
C LYS A 316 13.59 27.51 -5.71
N PRO A 317 14.41 27.56 -6.79
CA PRO A 317 13.92 27.43 -8.16
C PRO A 317 13.12 26.16 -8.43
N ASP A 318 13.55 25.01 -7.88
CA ASP A 318 12.87 23.73 -8.09
C ASP A 318 11.43 23.78 -7.51
N ILE A 319 11.26 24.33 -6.31
CA ILE A 319 9.94 24.47 -5.67
C ILE A 319 9.04 25.43 -6.45
N LEU A 320 9.57 26.60 -6.85
CA LEU A 320 8.81 27.63 -7.56
C LEU A 320 8.25 27.12 -8.88
N GLU A 321 8.95 26.23 -9.57
CA GLU A 321 8.50 25.66 -10.83
C GLU A 321 7.18 24.90 -10.69
N TYR A 322 7.09 23.99 -9.72
CA TYR A 322 5.87 23.22 -9.44
C TYR A 322 4.78 24.10 -8.81
N LEU A 323 5.15 24.98 -7.88
CA LEU A 323 4.21 25.84 -7.16
C LEU A 323 3.53 26.84 -8.09
N ALA A 324 4.27 27.48 -9.00
CA ALA A 324 3.74 28.43 -9.97
C ALA A 324 2.70 27.79 -10.90
N PHE A 325 3.04 26.65 -11.51
CA PHE A 325 2.12 25.95 -12.41
C PHE A 325 0.87 25.45 -11.68
N SER A 326 1.05 24.84 -10.50
CA SER A 326 -0.09 24.31 -9.74
C SER A 326 -1.03 25.42 -9.25
N THR A 327 -0.47 26.58 -8.88
CA THR A 327 -1.27 27.76 -8.51
C THR A 327 -2.07 28.31 -9.70
N TYR A 328 -1.49 28.25 -10.91
CA TYR A 328 -2.22 28.57 -12.14
C TYR A 328 -3.38 27.58 -12.37
N MET A 329 -3.14 26.28 -12.20
CA MET A 329 -4.18 25.25 -12.36
C MET A 329 -5.32 25.38 -11.34
N GLN A 330 -5.06 25.94 -10.16
CA GLN A 330 -6.09 26.33 -9.19
C GLN A 330 -6.83 27.64 -9.54
N GLY A 331 -6.47 28.30 -10.64
CA GLY A 331 -7.15 29.50 -11.15
C GLY A 331 -6.56 30.84 -10.69
N ASN A 332 -5.54 30.85 -9.83
CA ASN A 332 -4.89 32.08 -9.36
C ASN A 332 -3.72 32.49 -10.28
N VAL A 333 -4.08 33.01 -11.46
CA VAL A 333 -3.13 33.37 -12.52
C VAL A 333 -2.16 34.49 -12.09
N VAL A 334 -2.62 35.44 -11.26
CA VAL A 334 -1.79 36.57 -10.79
C VAL A 334 -0.66 36.10 -9.89
N ARG A 335 -0.98 35.24 -8.91
CA ARG A 335 0.03 34.66 -8.02
C ARG A 335 0.99 33.75 -8.79
N ALA A 336 0.48 32.95 -9.74
CA ALA A 336 1.31 32.14 -10.62
C ALA A 336 2.31 32.96 -11.44
N LEU A 337 1.87 34.09 -12.01
CA LEU A 337 2.74 35.01 -12.74
C LEU A 337 3.82 35.62 -11.83
N SER A 338 3.45 36.04 -10.61
CA SER A 338 4.41 36.56 -9.63
C SER A 338 5.52 35.56 -9.33
N MET A 339 5.16 34.31 -9.01
CA MET A 339 6.13 33.24 -8.72
C MET A 339 6.96 32.86 -9.96
N THR A 340 6.38 32.93 -11.16
CA THR A 340 7.09 32.70 -12.41
C THR A 340 8.13 33.79 -12.68
N ASN A 341 7.83 35.05 -12.35
CA ASN A 341 8.79 36.14 -12.47
C ASN A 341 9.94 35.96 -11.48
N GLU A 342 9.64 35.61 -10.23
CA GLU A 342 10.66 35.30 -9.22
C GLU A 342 11.56 34.14 -9.66
N LEU A 343 10.99 33.07 -10.25
CA LEU A 343 11.77 31.97 -10.82
C LEU A 343 12.71 32.46 -11.94
N LEU A 344 12.26 33.37 -12.80
CA LEU A 344 13.08 33.94 -13.89
C LEU A 344 14.14 34.93 -13.40
N GLU A 345 13.95 35.55 -12.24
CA GLU A 345 15.00 36.35 -11.59
C GLU A 345 16.14 35.46 -11.08
N LEU A 346 15.80 34.28 -10.55
CA LEU A 346 16.78 33.30 -10.08
C LEU A 346 17.43 32.50 -11.22
N VAL A 347 16.65 32.12 -12.23
CA VAL A 347 17.09 31.31 -13.36
C VAL A 347 16.57 31.94 -14.67
N PRO A 348 17.26 32.95 -15.22
CA PRO A 348 16.80 33.66 -16.42
C PRO A 348 16.67 32.80 -17.68
N THR A 349 17.39 31.68 -17.75
CA THR A 349 17.41 30.75 -18.88
C THR A 349 16.35 29.64 -18.79
N HIS A 350 15.47 29.70 -17.79
CA HIS A 350 14.51 28.64 -17.51
C HIS A 350 13.41 28.55 -18.60
N GLN A 351 13.52 27.55 -19.48
CA GLN A 351 12.70 27.43 -20.69
C GLN A 351 11.19 27.40 -20.42
N ARG A 352 10.72 26.60 -19.46
CA ARG A 352 9.28 26.48 -19.13
C ARG A 352 8.71 27.78 -18.57
N ALA A 353 9.49 28.48 -17.75
CA ALA A 353 9.04 29.70 -17.07
C ALA A 353 8.88 30.87 -18.05
N LEU A 354 9.75 30.97 -19.06
CA LEU A 354 9.63 31.97 -20.13
C LEU A 354 8.32 31.79 -20.91
N GLY A 355 7.96 30.55 -21.25
CA GLY A 355 6.69 30.23 -21.91
C GLY A 355 5.48 30.53 -21.02
N ASN A 356 5.51 30.05 -19.77
CA ASN A 356 4.43 30.27 -18.80
C ASN A 356 4.17 31.75 -18.54
N ARG A 357 5.22 32.57 -18.42
CA ARG A 357 5.08 34.03 -18.20
C ARG A 357 4.28 34.69 -19.32
N ALA A 358 4.65 34.42 -20.57
CA ALA A 358 3.96 34.99 -21.73
C ALA A 358 2.48 34.55 -21.76
N TYR A 359 2.23 33.27 -21.50
CA TYR A 359 0.90 32.70 -21.48
C TYR A 359 0.02 33.28 -20.34
N TYR A 360 0.54 33.39 -19.11
CA TYR A 360 -0.19 33.97 -17.98
C TYR A 360 -0.51 35.45 -18.19
N GLN A 361 0.42 36.21 -18.78
CA GLN A 361 0.17 37.61 -19.15
C GLN A 361 -0.96 37.75 -20.17
N GLU A 362 -0.98 36.89 -21.19
CA GLU A 362 -2.03 36.87 -22.21
C GLU A 362 -3.39 36.52 -21.59
N GLU A 363 -3.45 35.51 -20.73
CA GLU A 363 -4.67 35.07 -20.03
C GLU A 363 -5.25 36.18 -19.14
N ILE A 364 -4.40 36.90 -18.39
CA ILE A 364 -4.84 38.04 -17.57
C ILE A 364 -5.42 39.16 -18.46
N GLN A 365 -4.79 39.45 -19.59
CA GLN A 365 -5.30 40.45 -20.54
C GLN A 365 -6.64 40.03 -21.15
N LYS A 366 -6.81 38.76 -21.53
CA LYS A 366 -8.07 38.22 -22.03
C LYS A 366 -9.19 38.37 -21.00
N ARG A 367 -8.97 37.93 -19.76
CA ARG A 367 -9.96 38.07 -18.66
C ARG A 367 -10.31 39.53 -18.39
N THR A 368 -9.33 40.43 -18.45
CA THR A 368 -9.54 41.88 -18.28
C THR A 368 -10.37 42.49 -19.42
N ASN A 369 -10.18 42.01 -20.64
CA ASN A 369 -10.94 42.46 -21.80
C ASN A 369 -12.37 41.89 -21.81
N GLU A 370 -12.56 40.65 -21.35
CA GLU A 370 -13.87 40.02 -21.17
C GLU A 370 -14.68 40.68 -20.04
N SER A 371 -14.04 41.00 -18.91
CA SER A 371 -14.70 41.73 -17.82
C SER A 371 -15.08 43.15 -18.24
N ARG A 372 -14.26 43.81 -19.06
CA ARG A 372 -14.61 45.09 -19.70
C ARG A 372 -15.78 44.97 -20.68
N ARG A 373 -15.94 43.84 -21.38
CA ARG A 373 -17.07 43.57 -22.29
C ARG A 373 -18.37 43.21 -21.56
N LYS A 374 -18.29 42.59 -20.38
CA LYS A 374 -19.44 42.25 -19.52
C LYS A 374 -19.91 43.38 -18.60
N ARG A 375 -19.29 44.57 -18.68
CA ARG A 375 -19.66 45.73 -17.86
C ARG A 375 -20.87 46.46 -18.45
N GLY A 376 -21.99 45.75 -18.51
CA GLY A 376 -23.34 46.26 -18.75
C GLY A 376 -24.31 45.51 -17.84
N GLU A 377 -24.81 46.20 -16.83
CA GLU A 377 -25.98 45.90 -15.96
C GLU A 377 -26.13 44.48 -15.36
N ASP A 378 -25.51 44.28 -14.19
CA ASP A 378 -26.22 44.01 -12.92
C ASP A 378 -25.22 44.01 -11.74
N GLY A 379 -25.43 44.94 -10.81
CA GLY A 379 -24.61 45.09 -9.61
C GLY A 379 -24.95 44.05 -8.55
N SER A 380 -24.58 42.79 -8.77
CA SER A 380 -24.51 41.80 -7.69
C SER A 380 -23.05 41.56 -7.32
N GLU A 381 -22.64 42.09 -6.17
CA GLU A 381 -21.44 41.64 -5.48
C GLU A 381 -21.73 40.26 -4.90
N ASP A 382 -21.27 39.20 -5.58
CA ASP A 382 -21.18 37.87 -4.99
C ASP A 382 -20.19 37.93 -3.83
N THR A 383 -20.73 38.19 -2.64
CA THR A 383 -20.02 38.01 -1.38
C THR A 383 -19.74 36.51 -1.25
N PRO A 384 -18.51 36.05 -0.98
CA PRO A 384 -18.27 34.65 -0.65
C PRO A 384 -19.16 34.31 0.54
N ALA A 385 -20.14 33.43 0.33
CA ALA A 385 -21.00 32.98 1.40
C ALA A 385 -20.10 32.46 2.52
N ALA A 386 -20.12 33.15 3.66
CA ALA A 386 -19.56 32.63 4.90
C ALA A 386 -20.11 31.21 5.09
N ASP A 387 -19.23 30.25 5.40
CA ASP A 387 -19.52 28.82 5.61
C ASP A 387 -20.83 28.63 6.38
N GLN A 388 -21.95 28.55 5.66
CA GLN A 388 -23.20 28.11 6.23
C GLN A 388 -23.03 26.60 6.40
N ILE A 389 -23.19 26.14 7.64
CA ILE A 389 -23.22 24.72 7.96
C ILE A 389 -24.35 24.10 7.14
N LYS A 390 -23.99 23.49 6.00
CA LYS A 390 -24.95 22.75 5.16
C LYS A 390 -25.69 21.77 6.04
N SER A 391 -27.00 21.66 5.86
CA SER A 391 -27.76 20.63 6.55
C SER A 391 -27.23 19.24 6.14
N VAL A 392 -27.29 18.24 7.03
CA VAL A 392 -26.82 16.86 6.72
C VAL A 392 -27.48 16.28 5.46
N SER A 393 -28.68 16.77 5.12
CA SER A 393 -29.42 16.44 3.89
C SER A 393 -28.84 17.04 2.60
N GLU A 394 -28.05 18.11 2.69
CA GLU A 394 -27.42 18.80 1.55
C GLU A 394 -25.96 18.38 1.34
N MET A 395 -25.41 17.56 2.24
CA MET A 395 -24.04 17.03 2.14
C MET A 395 -23.96 15.90 1.11
N THR A 396 -22.86 15.91 0.34
CA THR A 396 -22.45 14.79 -0.50
C THR A 396 -22.15 13.54 0.34
N GLU A 397 -22.19 12.35 -0.26
CA GLU A 397 -21.82 11.10 0.45
C GLU A 397 -20.37 11.15 0.95
N ARG A 398 -19.46 11.75 0.16
CA ARG A 398 -18.05 11.92 0.54
C ARG A 398 -17.89 12.81 1.77
N GLU A 399 -18.49 14.00 1.79
CA GLU A 399 -18.44 14.89 2.97
C GLU A 399 -18.95 14.17 4.22
N ARG A 400 -20.07 13.45 4.11
CA ARG A 400 -20.67 12.69 5.22
C ARG A 400 -19.76 11.56 5.70
N TYR A 401 -19.17 10.81 4.78
CA TYR A 401 -18.18 9.76 5.08
C TYR A 401 -16.98 10.33 5.87
N GLU A 402 -16.39 11.42 5.40
CA GLU A 402 -15.23 12.04 6.05
C GLU A 402 -15.60 12.57 7.45
N MET A 403 -16.77 13.22 7.61
CA MET A 403 -17.28 13.66 8.92
C MET A 403 -17.52 12.49 9.90
N LEU A 404 -18.03 11.36 9.42
CA LEU A 404 -18.19 10.15 10.23
C LEU A 404 -16.85 9.56 10.66
N CYS A 405 -15.86 9.59 9.78
CA CYS A 405 -14.49 9.17 10.09
C CYS A 405 -13.79 10.08 11.09
N ARG A 406 -14.18 11.36 11.19
CA ARG A 406 -13.72 12.29 12.23
C ARG A 406 -14.54 12.22 13.52
N GLY A 407 -15.66 11.49 13.52
CA GLY A 407 -16.58 11.43 14.66
C GLY A 407 -17.35 12.74 14.92
N GLU A 408 -17.48 13.59 13.90
CA GLU A 408 -18.18 14.88 13.98
C GLU A 408 -19.70 14.69 14.00
N ILE A 409 -20.20 13.65 13.32
CA ILE A 409 -21.62 13.31 13.32
C ILE A 409 -21.93 12.45 14.54
N LYS A 410 -22.76 12.98 15.44
CA LYS A 410 -23.22 12.27 16.64
C LYS A 410 -24.62 11.73 16.45
N MET A 411 -24.85 10.52 16.94
CA MET A 411 -26.18 9.92 16.97
C MET A 411 -27.14 10.80 17.81
N PRO A 412 -28.39 11.02 17.35
CA PRO A 412 -29.40 11.72 18.14
C PRO A 412 -29.63 11.06 19.51
N LEU A 413 -29.76 11.88 20.55
CA LEU A 413 -30.04 11.42 21.92
C LEU A 413 -31.34 10.61 22.02
N SER A 414 -32.31 10.88 21.13
CA SER A 414 -33.56 10.14 21.03
C SER A 414 -33.36 8.67 20.65
N ILE A 415 -32.37 8.35 19.82
CA ILE A 415 -32.02 6.98 19.45
C ILE A 415 -31.11 6.39 20.54
N GLN A 416 -30.10 7.16 20.97
CA GLN A 416 -29.11 6.69 21.94
C GLN A 416 -29.73 6.24 23.27
N LYS A 417 -30.80 6.90 23.74
CA LYS A 417 -31.50 6.52 24.98
C LYS A 417 -32.20 5.16 24.89
N GLU A 418 -32.45 4.64 23.69
CA GLU A 418 -33.17 3.40 23.45
C GLU A 418 -32.24 2.19 23.39
N LEU A 419 -30.99 2.40 22.97
CA LEU A 419 -29.96 1.36 22.90
C LEU A 419 -29.69 0.67 24.25
N ARG A 420 -29.44 -0.63 24.20
CA ARG A 420 -29.17 -1.47 25.39
C ARG A 420 -27.93 -2.33 25.20
N CYS A 421 -27.25 -2.59 26.31
CA CYS A 421 -26.29 -3.69 26.43
C CYS A 421 -26.95 -4.83 27.20
N ARG A 422 -26.73 -6.08 26.78
CA ARG A 422 -27.32 -7.26 27.42
C ARG A 422 -26.41 -8.48 27.28
N TYR A 423 -26.57 -9.39 28.23
CA TYR A 423 -26.05 -10.75 28.13
C TYR A 423 -27.03 -11.59 27.33
N VAL A 424 -26.57 -12.26 26.27
CA VAL A 424 -27.43 -13.09 25.41
C VAL A 424 -26.93 -14.53 25.40
N ASP A 425 -27.84 -15.46 25.69
CA ASP A 425 -27.57 -16.91 25.66
C ASP A 425 -28.19 -17.63 24.45
N ARG A 426 -29.08 -16.96 23.69
CA ARG A 426 -29.75 -17.49 22.50
C ARG A 426 -30.43 -18.86 22.71
N GLY A 427 -30.75 -19.24 23.95
CA GLY A 427 -31.29 -20.56 24.28
C GLY A 427 -30.26 -21.69 24.25
N ILE A 428 -28.99 -21.40 23.99
CA ILE A 428 -27.91 -22.40 23.89
C ILE A 428 -27.46 -22.78 25.31
N PRO A 429 -27.49 -24.07 25.70
CA PRO A 429 -27.19 -24.49 27.08
C PRO A 429 -25.86 -23.97 27.62
N PHE A 430 -24.80 -24.01 26.81
CA PHE A 430 -23.48 -23.51 27.18
C PHE A 430 -23.47 -21.98 27.41
N LEU A 431 -24.23 -21.21 26.66
CA LEU A 431 -24.24 -19.75 26.81
C LEU A 431 -25.04 -19.27 28.03
N LYS A 432 -25.76 -20.16 28.74
CA LYS A 432 -26.36 -19.83 30.04
C LYS A 432 -25.30 -19.57 31.11
N ILE A 433 -24.14 -20.20 30.99
CA ILE A 433 -22.99 -20.02 31.89
C ILE A 433 -21.94 -19.06 31.32
N ALA A 434 -21.88 -18.91 30.00
CA ALA A 434 -20.97 -18.02 29.30
C ALA A 434 -21.72 -17.19 28.24
N PRO A 435 -22.62 -16.27 28.65
CA PRO A 435 -23.41 -15.49 27.71
C PRO A 435 -22.56 -14.48 26.96
N PHE A 436 -22.95 -14.18 25.72
CA PHE A 436 -22.29 -13.12 24.96
C PHE A 436 -22.66 -11.74 25.49
N LYS A 437 -21.69 -10.84 25.50
CA LYS A 437 -21.89 -9.42 25.79
C LYS A 437 -22.31 -8.72 24.51
N GLU A 438 -23.61 -8.47 24.33
CA GLU A 438 -24.15 -7.77 23.17
C GLU A 438 -24.41 -6.29 23.51
N GLU A 439 -23.91 -5.39 22.68
CA GLU A 439 -24.19 -3.94 22.70
C GLU A 439 -24.96 -3.57 21.43
N GLU A 440 -26.12 -2.92 21.58
CA GLU A 440 -26.86 -2.36 20.45
C GLU A 440 -26.20 -1.08 19.96
N ALA A 441 -25.70 -1.08 18.73
CA ALA A 441 -25.14 0.09 18.07
C ALA A 441 -26.21 0.85 17.25
N TYR A 442 -27.23 0.16 16.74
CA TYR A 442 -28.38 0.76 16.06
C TYR A 442 -29.59 -0.16 16.06
N LEU A 443 -30.80 0.41 15.97
CA LEU A 443 -32.05 -0.33 16.10
C LEU A 443 -32.63 -0.79 14.75
N ASP A 444 -32.62 0.08 13.73
CA ASP A 444 -33.20 -0.21 12.40
C ASP A 444 -32.39 0.42 11.26
N PRO A 445 -31.49 -0.32 10.59
CA PRO A 445 -31.28 -1.75 10.72
C PRO A 445 -30.67 -2.11 12.07
N ARG A 446 -30.95 -3.33 12.54
CA ARG A 446 -30.36 -3.83 13.78
C ARG A 446 -28.86 -4.04 13.58
N ILE A 447 -28.05 -3.24 14.27
CA ILE A 447 -26.59 -3.34 14.28
C ILE A 447 -26.16 -3.56 15.73
N VAL A 448 -25.38 -4.60 15.98
CA VAL A 448 -24.88 -4.93 17.33
C VAL A 448 -23.39 -5.21 17.32
N ILE A 449 -22.76 -5.00 18.47
CA ILE A 449 -21.37 -5.36 18.73
C ILE A 449 -21.38 -6.44 19.81
N TYR A 450 -20.73 -7.56 19.53
CA TYR A 450 -20.41 -8.57 20.54
C TYR A 450 -18.99 -8.33 21.06
N HIS A 451 -18.82 -8.31 22.38
CA HIS A 451 -17.51 -8.16 23.00
C HIS A 451 -16.93 -9.49 23.48
N ASP A 452 -15.61 -9.58 23.43
CA ASP A 452 -14.82 -10.72 23.93
C ASP A 452 -15.19 -12.05 23.24
N VAL A 453 -15.35 -12.01 21.92
CA VAL A 453 -15.81 -13.12 21.07
C VAL A 453 -14.73 -13.68 20.15
N ILE A 454 -13.52 -13.14 20.16
CA ILE A 454 -12.36 -13.75 19.53
C ILE A 454 -11.14 -13.50 20.41
N TYR A 455 -10.35 -14.55 20.66
CA TYR A 455 -9.29 -14.52 21.67
C TYR A 455 -7.90 -14.33 21.04
N ASP A 456 -6.92 -13.90 21.85
CA ASP A 456 -5.57 -13.56 21.37
C ASP A 456 -4.87 -14.73 20.67
N ASP A 457 -5.00 -15.96 21.18
CA ASP A 457 -4.43 -17.16 20.56
C ASP A 457 -5.07 -17.49 19.21
N GLU A 458 -6.39 -17.30 19.10
CA GLU A 458 -7.14 -17.43 17.84
C GLU A 458 -6.69 -16.37 16.83
N ILE A 459 -6.62 -15.10 17.25
CA ILE A 459 -6.20 -13.96 16.43
C ILE A 459 -4.80 -14.20 15.87
N GLU A 460 -3.82 -14.51 16.71
CA GLU A 460 -2.43 -14.65 16.28
C GLU A 460 -2.22 -15.86 15.36
N THR A 461 -2.96 -16.95 15.58
CA THR A 461 -2.98 -18.08 14.65
C THR A 461 -3.55 -17.68 13.30
N ILE A 462 -4.71 -17.00 13.29
CA ILE A 462 -5.40 -16.57 12.08
C ILE A 462 -4.52 -15.60 11.27
N LYS A 463 -3.87 -14.62 11.92
CA LYS A 463 -2.93 -13.70 11.27
C LYS A 463 -1.77 -14.46 10.61
N ARG A 464 -1.15 -15.41 11.33
CA ARG A 464 -0.03 -16.21 10.82
C ARG A 464 -0.41 -17.06 9.60
N MET A 465 -1.62 -17.62 9.60
CA MET A 465 -2.14 -18.38 8.45
C MET A 465 -2.46 -17.47 7.25
N ALA A 466 -2.94 -16.25 7.51
CA ALA A 466 -3.35 -15.29 6.48
C ALA A 466 -2.17 -14.59 5.79
N GLN A 467 -1.15 -14.18 6.56
CA GLN A 467 0.00 -13.41 6.09
C GLN A 467 0.66 -13.95 4.81
N PRO A 468 1.03 -15.23 4.70
CA PRO A 468 1.67 -15.76 3.48
C PRO A 468 0.71 -15.86 2.28
N ARG A 469 -0.60 -15.73 2.50
CA ARG A 469 -1.64 -15.82 1.47
C ARG A 469 -2.16 -14.46 1.03
N PHE A 470 -1.66 -13.37 1.61
CA PHE A 470 -2.17 -12.05 1.33
C PHE A 470 -1.98 -11.68 -0.14
N LYS A 471 -3.11 -11.39 -0.78
CA LYS A 471 -3.16 -10.85 -2.13
C LYS A 471 -3.89 -9.52 -2.09
N ARG A 472 -3.59 -8.68 -3.07
CA ARG A 472 -4.30 -7.42 -3.27
C ARG A 472 -5.81 -7.70 -3.32
N ALA A 473 -6.58 -6.99 -2.50
CA ALA A 473 -8.01 -7.23 -2.43
C ALA A 473 -8.67 -6.85 -3.76
N THR A 474 -9.37 -7.80 -4.38
CA THR A 474 -10.15 -7.57 -5.60
C THR A 474 -11.61 -7.27 -5.26
N VAL A 475 -12.29 -6.54 -6.14
CA VAL A 475 -13.72 -6.26 -6.08
C VAL A 475 -14.40 -6.84 -7.32
N GLN A 476 -15.65 -7.28 -7.18
CA GLN A 476 -16.44 -7.68 -8.35
C GLN A 476 -17.00 -6.44 -9.02
N ASN A 477 -16.62 -6.18 -10.26
CA ASN A 477 -17.12 -5.04 -11.02
C ASN A 477 -18.62 -5.24 -11.30
N TYR A 478 -19.46 -4.28 -10.90
CA TYR A 478 -20.91 -4.37 -11.01
C TYR A 478 -21.43 -4.39 -12.46
N LYS A 479 -20.65 -3.91 -13.44
CA LYS A 479 -20.99 -3.91 -14.87
C LYS A 479 -20.57 -5.19 -15.57
N THR A 480 -19.34 -5.63 -15.33
CA THR A 480 -18.74 -6.77 -16.05
C THR A 480 -18.90 -8.09 -15.29
N GLY A 481 -19.06 -8.04 -13.98
CA GLY A 481 -19.05 -9.21 -13.09
C GLY A 481 -17.66 -9.80 -12.86
N GLU A 482 -16.60 -9.20 -13.42
CA GLU A 482 -15.21 -9.66 -13.30
C GLU A 482 -14.54 -9.14 -12.02
N LEU A 483 -13.51 -9.84 -11.55
CA LEU A 483 -12.71 -9.40 -10.40
C LEU A 483 -11.66 -8.38 -10.88
N GLU A 484 -11.71 -7.17 -10.35
CA GLU A 484 -10.79 -6.08 -10.68
C GLU A 484 -10.02 -5.59 -9.44
N ILE A 485 -8.82 -5.06 -9.64
CA ILE A 485 -8.06 -4.34 -8.61
C ILE A 485 -8.63 -2.93 -8.54
N ALA A 486 -9.11 -2.53 -7.36
CA ALA A 486 -9.76 -1.25 -7.17
C ALA A 486 -8.89 -0.28 -6.37
N ASN A 487 -8.62 0.89 -6.97
CA ASN A 487 -7.93 2.01 -6.30
C ASN A 487 -8.69 2.51 -5.05
N TYR A 488 -10.00 2.23 -4.97
CA TYR A 488 -10.88 2.57 -3.84
C TYR A 488 -10.90 1.54 -2.69
N ARG A 489 -10.11 0.45 -2.79
CA ARG A 489 -9.93 -0.53 -1.70
C ARG A 489 -8.45 -0.76 -1.46
N ILE A 490 -7.90 -0.10 -0.44
CA ILE A 490 -6.49 -0.26 -0.08
C ILE A 490 -6.35 -1.24 1.09
N SER A 491 -6.31 -2.53 0.74
CA SER A 491 -6.04 -3.62 1.69
C SER A 491 -5.49 -4.86 0.96
N LYS A 492 -4.91 -5.79 1.72
CA LYS A 492 -4.70 -7.17 1.29
C LYS A 492 -5.64 -8.10 2.04
N SER A 493 -6.10 -9.14 1.36
CA SER A 493 -6.97 -10.15 1.94
C SER A 493 -6.49 -11.57 1.68
N ALA A 494 -6.86 -12.46 2.59
CA ALA A 494 -6.63 -13.89 2.51
C ALA A 494 -7.91 -14.61 2.94
N TRP A 495 -8.13 -15.82 2.43
CA TRP A 495 -9.28 -16.65 2.76
C TRP A 495 -8.82 -17.91 3.47
N LEU A 496 -9.47 -18.21 4.58
CA LEU A 496 -9.18 -19.37 5.43
C LEU A 496 -10.41 -20.25 5.55
N GLN A 497 -10.21 -21.55 5.31
CA GLN A 497 -11.25 -22.56 5.38
C GLN A 497 -11.32 -23.17 6.80
N GLU A 498 -12.52 -23.52 7.23
CA GLU A 498 -12.78 -23.97 8.60
C GLU A 498 -12.01 -25.24 8.97
N HIS A 499 -11.83 -26.16 8.03
CA HIS A 499 -11.14 -27.41 8.27
C HIS A 499 -9.61 -27.27 8.36
N GLU A 500 -9.04 -26.12 7.99
CA GLU A 500 -7.59 -25.90 8.01
C GLU A 500 -7.04 -25.78 9.43
N HIS A 501 -7.81 -25.24 10.37
CA HIS A 501 -7.38 -25.09 11.75
C HIS A 501 -8.53 -25.06 12.76
N LYS A 502 -8.29 -25.62 13.95
CA LYS A 502 -9.29 -25.63 15.05
C LYS A 502 -9.77 -24.23 15.44
N HIS A 503 -8.89 -23.22 15.41
CA HIS A 503 -9.27 -21.83 15.72
C HIS A 503 -10.17 -21.21 14.65
N VAL A 504 -9.90 -21.45 13.35
CA VAL A 504 -10.76 -20.94 12.26
C VAL A 504 -12.17 -21.53 12.36
N ARG A 505 -12.26 -22.84 12.60
CA ARG A 505 -13.53 -23.52 12.88
C ARG A 505 -14.24 -22.98 14.12
N ALA A 506 -13.52 -22.81 15.24
CA ALA A 506 -14.12 -22.31 16.48
C ALA A 506 -14.70 -20.89 16.30
N VAL A 507 -13.96 -19.98 15.64
CA VAL A 507 -14.43 -18.63 15.33
C VAL A 507 -15.63 -18.65 14.39
N SER A 508 -15.65 -19.56 13.40
CA SER A 508 -16.80 -19.70 12.49
C SER A 508 -18.03 -20.26 13.21
N GLN A 509 -17.89 -21.32 14.02
CA GLN A 509 -18.99 -21.87 14.84
C GLN A 509 -19.54 -20.85 15.84
N ARG A 510 -18.68 -19.98 16.36
CA ARG A 510 -19.11 -18.91 17.26
C ARG A 510 -20.04 -17.91 16.56
N VAL A 511 -19.92 -17.72 15.24
CA VAL A 511 -20.89 -16.90 14.47
C VAL A 511 -22.29 -17.48 14.61
N GLU A 512 -22.47 -18.77 14.39
CA GLU A 512 -23.76 -19.45 14.55
C GLU A 512 -24.33 -19.27 15.96
N HIS A 513 -23.48 -19.39 16.99
CA HIS A 513 -23.91 -19.17 18.37
C HIS A 513 -24.30 -17.70 18.67
N MET A 514 -23.61 -16.73 18.08
CA MET A 514 -23.91 -15.30 18.27
C MET A 514 -25.21 -14.88 17.55
N THR A 515 -25.37 -15.32 16.30
CA THR A 515 -26.42 -14.84 15.39
C THR A 515 -27.64 -15.76 15.34
N SER A 516 -27.53 -17.00 15.81
CA SER A 516 -28.53 -18.07 15.65
C SER A 516 -28.81 -18.45 14.20
N MET A 517 -27.88 -18.14 13.29
CA MET A 517 -27.95 -18.43 11.86
C MET A 517 -26.98 -19.54 11.49
N SER A 518 -27.39 -20.45 10.60
CA SER A 518 -26.53 -21.53 10.13
C SER A 518 -25.30 -20.98 9.41
N ILE A 519 -24.14 -21.62 9.58
CA ILE A 519 -22.91 -21.30 8.84
C ILE A 519 -22.65 -22.26 7.67
N GLU A 520 -23.53 -23.23 7.42
CA GLU A 520 -23.33 -24.29 6.41
C GLU A 520 -23.08 -23.73 5.00
N THR A 521 -23.76 -22.64 4.65
CA THR A 521 -23.64 -21.95 3.36
C THR A 521 -22.81 -20.67 3.45
N ALA A 522 -22.17 -20.40 4.59
CA ALA A 522 -21.38 -19.20 4.80
C ALA A 522 -20.08 -19.24 3.98
N GLU A 523 -19.60 -18.06 3.60
CA GLU A 523 -18.31 -17.94 2.91
C GLU A 523 -17.14 -18.32 3.83
N GLU A 524 -15.97 -18.58 3.24
CA GLU A 524 -14.71 -18.75 3.97
C GLU A 524 -14.38 -17.51 4.82
N LEU A 525 -13.60 -17.70 5.88
CA LEU A 525 -13.22 -16.57 6.73
C LEU A 525 -12.25 -15.67 5.97
N GLN A 526 -12.69 -14.46 5.62
CA GLN A 526 -11.84 -13.49 4.93
C GLN A 526 -11.08 -12.66 5.95
N VAL A 527 -9.75 -12.81 6.00
CA VAL A 527 -8.85 -11.99 6.80
C VAL A 527 -8.36 -10.81 5.98
N VAL A 528 -8.37 -9.61 6.56
CA VAL A 528 -7.96 -8.37 5.89
C VAL A 528 -6.99 -7.59 6.77
N ASN A 529 -5.90 -7.12 6.16
CA ASN A 529 -5.00 -6.13 6.75
C ASN A 529 -5.00 -4.85 5.89
N TYR A 530 -5.09 -3.70 6.56
CA TYR A 530 -5.06 -2.39 5.93
C TYR A 530 -3.63 -1.81 6.04
N GLY A 531 -3.08 -1.36 4.91
CA GLY A 531 -1.82 -0.62 4.84
C GLY A 531 -1.95 0.86 5.21
N ILE A 532 -0.95 1.68 4.85
CA ILE A 532 -0.97 3.13 5.11
C ILE A 532 -2.17 3.76 4.40
N GLY A 533 -3.00 4.52 5.13
CA GLY A 533 -4.23 5.10 4.60
C GLY A 533 -5.20 4.06 4.02
N GLY A 534 -5.06 2.80 4.45
CA GLY A 534 -5.87 1.67 4.03
C GLY A 534 -7.32 1.91 4.43
N HIS A 535 -8.21 1.83 3.44
CA HIS A 535 -9.63 2.15 3.59
C HIS A 535 -10.46 1.29 2.64
N TYR A 536 -11.77 1.37 2.80
CA TYR A 536 -12.71 0.80 1.84
C TYR A 536 -13.86 1.78 1.65
N GLU A 537 -14.05 2.26 0.42
CA GLU A 537 -15.12 3.21 0.09
C GLU A 537 -16.53 2.67 0.41
N PRO A 538 -17.54 3.56 0.53
CA PRO A 538 -18.93 3.17 0.78
C PRO A 538 -19.46 2.11 -0.19
N HIS A 539 -19.86 0.96 0.36
CA HIS A 539 -20.32 -0.21 -0.40
C HIS A 539 -21.45 -0.95 0.32
N PHE A 540 -21.98 -1.97 -0.36
CA PHE A 540 -22.92 -2.94 0.17
C PHE A 540 -22.27 -4.31 0.19
N ASP A 541 -22.63 -5.13 1.17
CA ASP A 541 -22.22 -6.53 1.22
C ASP A 541 -23.19 -7.45 0.47
N PHE A 542 -24.38 -6.98 0.09
CA PHE A 542 -25.32 -7.73 -0.74
C PHE A 542 -25.18 -7.35 -2.22
N ALA A 543 -25.57 -8.27 -3.11
CA ALA A 543 -25.70 -7.98 -4.53
C ALA A 543 -27.00 -7.23 -4.84
N ARG A 544 -26.89 -6.16 -5.63
CA ARG A 544 -28.04 -5.34 -6.05
C ARG A 544 -28.80 -5.97 -7.22
N ARG A 545 -30.02 -5.52 -7.48
CA ARG A 545 -30.89 -6.06 -8.55
C ARG A 545 -30.26 -5.92 -9.94
N GLU A 546 -29.46 -4.88 -10.13
CA GLU A 546 -28.79 -4.55 -11.38
C GLU A 546 -27.59 -5.48 -11.66
N GLU A 547 -27.03 -6.11 -10.62
CA GLU A 547 -25.84 -6.97 -10.67
C GLU A 547 -26.22 -8.38 -11.11
N LYS A 548 -26.34 -8.55 -12.43
CA LYS A 548 -26.74 -9.83 -13.04
C LYS A 548 -25.68 -10.92 -12.79
N ASN A 549 -26.13 -12.06 -12.29
CA ASN A 549 -25.34 -13.26 -11.97
C ASN A 549 -24.51 -13.23 -10.67
N ALA A 550 -24.66 -12.22 -9.82
CA ALA A 550 -24.04 -12.25 -8.49
C ALA A 550 -24.44 -13.52 -7.72
N PHE A 551 -23.46 -14.21 -7.15
CA PHE A 551 -23.60 -15.48 -6.41
C PHE A 551 -24.24 -16.67 -7.18
N LYS A 552 -24.48 -16.53 -8.49
CA LYS A 552 -25.11 -17.58 -9.31
C LYS A 552 -24.28 -18.85 -9.39
N SER A 553 -22.95 -18.73 -9.35
CA SER A 553 -22.02 -19.86 -9.33
C SER A 553 -21.99 -20.60 -7.98
N LEU A 554 -22.25 -19.89 -6.88
CA LEU A 554 -22.31 -20.48 -5.54
C LEU A 554 -23.64 -21.20 -5.31
N GLY A 555 -24.74 -20.66 -5.87
CA GLY A 555 -26.07 -21.24 -5.70
C GLY A 555 -26.59 -21.17 -4.25
N THR A 556 -26.01 -20.30 -3.43
CA THR A 556 -26.31 -20.12 -2.00
C THR A 556 -27.22 -18.91 -1.73
N GLY A 557 -27.60 -18.15 -2.75
CA GLY A 557 -28.39 -16.92 -2.60
C GLY A 557 -27.53 -15.72 -2.25
N ASN A 558 -28.15 -14.59 -1.93
CA ASN A 558 -27.46 -13.34 -1.61
C ASN A 558 -26.87 -13.40 -0.19
N ARG A 559 -25.99 -12.46 0.15
CA ARG A 559 -25.43 -12.34 1.51
C ARG A 559 -26.47 -11.72 2.42
N ILE A 560 -27.03 -12.50 3.33
CA ILE A 560 -28.12 -12.09 4.22
C ILE A 560 -27.63 -11.27 5.42
N ALA A 561 -26.40 -11.50 5.87
CA ALA A 561 -25.82 -10.84 7.03
C ALA A 561 -24.28 -10.86 6.99
N THR A 562 -23.69 -9.93 7.74
CA THR A 562 -22.24 -9.81 7.89
C THR A 562 -21.85 -9.87 9.37
N VAL A 563 -20.82 -10.66 9.67
CA VAL A 563 -20.06 -10.57 10.92
C VAL A 563 -18.66 -10.08 10.62
N LEU A 564 -18.27 -8.98 11.26
CA LEU A 564 -16.95 -8.35 11.14
C LEU A 564 -16.22 -8.42 12.48
N TYR A 565 -15.24 -9.31 12.60
CA TYR A 565 -14.36 -9.39 13.77
C TYR A 565 -13.27 -8.32 13.73
N TYR A 566 -13.03 -7.65 14.85
CA TYR A 566 -11.91 -6.73 15.06
C TYR A 566 -10.76 -7.48 15.77
N MET A 567 -9.65 -7.67 15.05
CA MET A 567 -8.50 -8.47 15.50
C MET A 567 -7.30 -7.63 15.98
N SER A 568 -7.43 -6.32 15.94
CA SER A 568 -6.47 -5.38 16.52
C SER A 568 -7.19 -4.16 17.08
N ASP A 569 -6.56 -3.53 18.06
CA ASP A 569 -6.91 -2.16 18.46
C ASP A 569 -6.27 -1.20 17.44
N VAL A 570 -6.95 -0.10 17.17
CA VAL A 570 -6.45 0.95 16.27
C VAL A 570 -6.42 2.24 17.07
N GLU A 571 -5.24 2.84 17.15
CA GLU A 571 -4.98 4.04 17.96
C GLU A 571 -5.78 5.23 17.45
N GLN A 572 -5.75 5.45 16.12
CA GLN A 572 -6.50 6.53 15.49
C GLN A 572 -7.05 6.13 14.11
N GLY A 573 -8.31 6.50 13.86
CA GLY A 573 -9.00 6.21 12.60
C GLY A 573 -9.50 4.77 12.52
N GLY A 574 -9.64 4.24 11.30
CA GLY A 574 -9.99 2.83 11.09
C GLY A 574 -11.42 2.42 11.50
N GLY A 575 -12.32 3.35 11.81
CA GLY A 575 -13.74 3.05 12.09
C GLY A 575 -14.48 2.39 10.93
N THR A 576 -15.54 1.63 11.23
CA THR A 576 -16.54 1.19 10.25
C THR A 576 -17.73 2.15 10.32
N VAL A 577 -18.00 2.89 9.26
CA VAL A 577 -19.02 3.94 9.25
C VAL A 577 -20.17 3.58 8.33
N PHE A 578 -21.40 3.89 8.73
CA PHE A 578 -22.60 3.67 7.93
C PHE A 578 -23.14 5.02 7.45
N THR A 579 -22.96 5.31 6.16
CA THR A 579 -23.18 6.64 5.60
C THR A 579 -24.64 7.04 5.56
N LYS A 580 -25.57 6.10 5.34
CA LYS A 580 -27.00 6.41 5.25
C LYS A 580 -27.67 6.63 6.61
N ILE A 581 -27.15 6.02 7.68
CA ILE A 581 -27.72 6.11 9.04
C ILE A 581 -26.85 6.90 10.03
N ASN A 582 -25.72 7.46 9.57
CA ASN A 582 -24.88 8.38 10.35
C ASN A 582 -24.32 7.80 11.65
N ILE A 583 -23.80 6.57 11.61
CA ILE A 583 -23.15 5.95 12.78
C ILE A 583 -21.73 5.51 12.45
N SER A 584 -20.88 5.47 13.49
CA SER A 584 -19.49 5.01 13.42
C SER A 584 -19.24 3.93 14.48
N LEU A 585 -18.76 2.77 14.05
CA LEU A 585 -18.31 1.68 14.91
C LEU A 585 -16.78 1.71 14.98
N TRP A 586 -16.23 1.90 16.18
CA TRP A 586 -14.78 1.97 16.37
C TRP A 586 -14.21 0.59 16.70
N PRO A 587 -13.10 0.17 16.05
CA PRO A 587 -12.53 -1.14 16.26
C PRO A 587 -12.06 -1.30 17.70
N LYS A 588 -12.44 -2.43 18.31
CA LYS A 588 -11.93 -2.87 19.61
C LYS A 588 -11.53 -4.33 19.48
N LYS A 589 -10.27 -4.64 19.73
CA LYS A 589 -9.75 -6.01 19.62
C LYS A 589 -10.63 -6.99 20.41
N GLY A 590 -10.89 -8.14 19.82
CA GLY A 590 -11.70 -9.19 20.44
C GLY A 590 -13.21 -9.00 20.28
N SER A 591 -13.67 -7.89 19.69
CA SER A 591 -15.10 -7.65 19.44
C SER A 591 -15.50 -8.03 18.01
N ALA A 592 -16.79 -8.22 17.76
CA ALA A 592 -17.36 -8.44 16.43
C ALA A 592 -18.61 -7.59 16.20
N ALA A 593 -18.67 -6.87 15.09
CA ALA A 593 -19.89 -6.20 14.65
C ALA A 593 -20.77 -7.16 13.83
N PHE A 594 -22.09 -7.06 13.99
CA PHE A 594 -23.06 -7.84 13.24
C PHE A 594 -24.22 -6.96 12.76
N TRP A 595 -24.59 -7.15 11.50
CA TRP A 595 -25.78 -6.54 10.91
C TRP A 595 -26.37 -7.44 9.82
N TYR A 596 -27.66 -7.26 9.55
CA TYR A 596 -28.34 -7.88 8.41
C TYR A 596 -28.18 -7.00 7.19
N ASN A 597 -27.77 -7.60 6.06
CA ASN A 597 -27.64 -6.92 4.77
C ASN A 597 -28.98 -6.87 4.02
N LEU A 598 -29.85 -7.83 4.29
CA LEU A 598 -31.16 -7.95 3.65
C LEU A 598 -32.28 -7.73 4.65
N LYS A 599 -33.34 -7.09 4.18
CA LYS A 599 -34.65 -7.00 4.82
C LYS A 599 -35.30 -8.39 4.93
N PRO A 600 -36.30 -8.59 5.80
CA PRO A 600 -37.02 -9.86 5.91
C PRO A 600 -37.73 -10.32 4.62
N ASN A 601 -37.98 -9.42 3.67
CA ASN A 601 -38.54 -9.75 2.35
C ASN A 601 -37.47 -10.23 1.34
N GLY A 602 -36.19 -10.29 1.73
CA GLY A 602 -35.06 -10.66 0.87
C GLY A 602 -34.48 -9.52 0.03
N GLU A 603 -35.05 -8.30 0.10
CA GLU A 603 -34.46 -7.13 -0.57
C GLU A 603 -33.26 -6.60 0.22
N GLY A 604 -32.29 -6.01 -0.50
CA GLY A 604 -31.16 -5.33 0.12
C GLY A 604 -31.60 -4.14 0.97
N ASP A 605 -31.00 -4.00 2.15
CA ASP A 605 -31.23 -2.86 3.03
C ASP A 605 -30.21 -1.75 2.74
N TYR A 606 -30.66 -0.67 2.08
CA TYR A 606 -29.75 0.40 1.66
C TYR A 606 -29.21 1.22 2.83
N LYS A 607 -29.81 1.11 4.03
CA LYS A 607 -29.29 1.73 5.26
C LYS A 607 -27.98 1.09 5.73
N THR A 608 -27.65 -0.11 5.22
CA THR A 608 -26.42 -0.83 5.54
C THR A 608 -25.21 -0.40 4.71
N ARG A 609 -25.36 0.65 3.87
CA ARG A 609 -24.24 1.24 3.12
C ARG A 609 -23.16 1.67 4.08
N HIS A 610 -22.00 1.03 4.00
CA HIS A 610 -20.94 1.21 4.96
C HIS A 610 -19.56 1.27 4.31
N ALA A 611 -18.61 1.81 5.06
CA ALA A 611 -17.24 2.05 4.62
C ALA A 611 -16.27 1.79 5.77
N ALA A 612 -15.02 1.50 5.44
CA ALA A 612 -13.93 1.48 6.40
C ALA A 612 -13.15 2.79 6.29
N CYS A 613 -13.14 3.58 7.35
CA CYS A 613 -12.33 4.79 7.45
C CYS A 613 -10.83 4.46 7.29
N PRO A 614 -10.04 5.38 6.73
CA PRO A 614 -8.60 5.20 6.64
C PRO A 614 -7.99 5.03 8.04
N VAL A 615 -6.99 4.16 8.16
CA VAL A 615 -6.22 4.06 9.41
C VAL A 615 -5.26 5.25 9.48
N LEU A 616 -5.44 6.11 10.49
CA LEU A 616 -4.57 7.27 10.70
C LEU A 616 -3.30 6.87 11.46
N THR A 617 -3.45 6.02 12.47
CA THR A 617 -2.33 5.46 13.23
C THR A 617 -2.71 4.07 13.74
N GLY A 618 -1.77 3.12 13.63
CA GLY A 618 -1.97 1.74 14.03
C GLY A 618 -2.04 0.76 12.86
N SER A 619 -2.37 -0.49 13.17
CA SER A 619 -2.60 -1.53 12.19
C SER A 619 -4.00 -2.10 12.36
N LYS A 620 -4.83 -2.02 11.32
CA LYS A 620 -6.19 -2.57 11.35
C LYS A 620 -6.19 -3.98 10.75
N TRP A 621 -6.55 -4.94 11.59
CA TRP A 621 -6.82 -6.32 11.22
C TRP A 621 -8.27 -6.65 11.48
N VAL A 622 -8.94 -7.18 10.46
CA VAL A 622 -10.33 -7.63 10.58
C VAL A 622 -10.53 -8.99 9.93
N ALA A 623 -11.55 -9.70 10.37
CA ALA A 623 -12.01 -10.91 9.69
C ALA A 623 -13.51 -10.85 9.40
N ASN A 624 -13.88 -10.99 8.13
CA ASN A 624 -15.27 -11.04 7.68
C ASN A 624 -15.76 -12.49 7.58
N LYS A 625 -16.99 -12.70 8.04
CA LYS A 625 -17.77 -13.91 7.77
C LYS A 625 -19.12 -13.47 7.19
N TRP A 626 -19.35 -13.82 5.93
CA TRP A 626 -20.61 -13.53 5.25
C TRP A 626 -21.52 -14.76 5.28
N LEU A 627 -22.76 -14.54 5.70
CA LEU A 627 -23.80 -15.56 5.75
C LEU A 627 -24.69 -15.42 4.51
N HIS A 628 -25.09 -16.53 3.92
CA HIS A 628 -25.98 -16.56 2.77
C HIS A 628 -27.44 -16.88 3.16
N GLU A 629 -28.39 -16.50 2.31
CA GLU A 629 -29.84 -16.73 2.53
C GLU A 629 -30.21 -18.21 2.63
N ARG A 630 -29.58 -19.07 1.81
CA ARG A 630 -29.88 -20.50 1.77
C ARG A 630 -29.48 -21.18 3.07
N GLY A 631 -30.36 -21.99 3.63
CA GLY A 631 -30.15 -22.62 4.94
C GLY A 631 -30.61 -21.77 6.12
N GLN A 632 -31.19 -20.59 5.87
CA GLN A 632 -31.74 -19.70 6.90
C GLN A 632 -33.26 -19.68 6.96
N GLU A 633 -33.94 -20.49 6.13
CA GLU A 633 -35.39 -20.43 5.92
C GLU A 633 -36.18 -20.61 7.23
N PHE A 634 -35.66 -21.41 8.15
CA PHE A 634 -36.24 -21.66 9.48
C PHE A 634 -35.58 -20.86 10.60
N HIS A 635 -34.40 -20.28 10.36
CA HIS A 635 -33.67 -19.47 11.34
C HIS A 635 -34.09 -18.00 11.30
N ARG A 636 -34.43 -17.49 10.10
CA ARG A 636 -34.88 -16.12 9.85
C ARG A 636 -36.06 -16.14 8.86
N PRO A 637 -37.27 -16.48 9.33
CA PRO A 637 -38.45 -16.53 8.46
C PRO A 637 -38.81 -15.13 7.94
N CYS A 638 -39.27 -15.06 6.70
CA CYS A 638 -39.76 -13.82 6.10
C CYS A 638 -40.98 -13.28 6.84
N THR A 639 -41.11 -11.95 6.93
CA THR A 639 -42.31 -11.31 7.48
C THR A 639 -43.43 -11.26 6.44
N LEU A 640 -44.68 -11.31 6.90
CA LEU A 640 -45.87 -11.17 6.02
C LEU A 640 -46.13 -9.72 5.58
N GLU A 641 -45.44 -8.74 6.17
CA GLU A 641 -45.58 -7.34 5.83
C GLU A 641 -44.81 -6.99 4.56
N ASN A 642 -45.51 -6.38 3.59
CA ASN A 642 -44.88 -5.78 2.42
C ASN A 642 -44.07 -4.56 2.87
N GLN A 643 -42.76 -4.73 2.98
CA GLN A 643 -41.86 -3.61 3.19
C GLN A 643 -41.67 -2.86 1.87
N PRO A 644 -41.78 -1.52 1.84
CA PRO A 644 -41.54 -0.76 0.64
C PRO A 644 -40.09 -0.95 0.17
N ALA A 645 -39.92 -1.10 -1.13
CA ALA A 645 -38.60 -1.11 -1.74
C ALA A 645 -37.89 0.22 -1.43
N ASP A 646 -36.64 0.15 -0.99
CA ASP A 646 -35.83 1.36 -0.89
C ASP A 646 -35.60 1.89 -2.31
N VAL A 647 -35.89 3.17 -2.53
CA VAL A 647 -35.57 3.83 -3.78
C VAL A 647 -34.08 4.11 -3.77
N ASP A 648 -33.33 3.46 -4.68
CA ASP A 648 -31.97 3.88 -4.99
C ASP A 648 -32.03 5.31 -5.56
N ASP A 649 -31.57 6.29 -4.78
CA ASP A 649 -31.62 7.70 -5.18
C ASP A 649 -30.56 8.07 -6.22
N GLY A 650 -29.70 7.12 -6.61
CA GLY A 650 -28.68 7.30 -7.64
C GLY A 650 -27.66 8.41 -7.33
N ARG A 651 -27.74 9.00 -6.14
CA ARG A 651 -26.83 10.03 -5.64
C ARG A 651 -25.69 9.33 -4.90
N TYR A 652 -24.83 8.71 -5.69
CA TYR A 652 -23.56 8.12 -5.23
C TYR A 652 -22.43 9.10 -5.50
#